data_AF-A0A812XTD4-F1
#
_entry.id   AF-A0A812XTD4-F1
#
_cell.length_a   1.000
_cell.length_b   1.000
_cell.length_c   1.000
_cell.angle_alpha   90.00
_cell.angle_beta   90.00
_cell.angle_gamma   90.00
#
_symmetry.space_group_name_H-M   'P 1'
#
loop_
_entity.id
_entity.type
_entity.pdbx_description
1 polymer ?
#
loop_
_entity_poly.entity_id
_entity_poly.type
_entity_poly.pdbx_seq_one_letter_code
_entity_poly.pdbx_strand_id
1 'polypeptide(L)'
;MLLLLSGCASTQLASDEPAVSQAPSSPPPAQIILDGELDDWYGQTGIRADNDEVFICFESFDDSQAIQAADFTTRIRIDADADSTTGMRQMYHTKDQASGQPMMLSQGVDLTIDISPEGRDFGTLRGGSNTRMHTADTTQRISHADVGFYFLPTHNSPRYEARLDRSRLPILQHDGPINVVVEHRAIGGEVLRTQSFTDTLPNYAPSKPINTPISNPPKDGVRVMSANVLYSSPLRDPEPFARVINANNPDVVLYQEWFKTTKEDVRAWIDEHHGKDWSLIMTDDGSGVAIATKLDVVETISKPVVEHRGDRPSRVIAAVVEAHDEQLILISLHLKCCGGADSEEDHKRIMQAGQIHDLVLGLRNKYPEAGVVIGGDFNLVGSRIPLEVMSEGIGRDGQDLVPVPTTCLGTQSMLTWVDPKSSFTPGRLDWILVDDRAWTPINSWSLDTERLSDEVLNDAGLEREDSRATDHLPIFVDLVWTMKLPIIALAAISGIAHASPYLTSINGHEGMQYDPQGSFGPTITLDLSGINSWDLQGDDSNEHLAVYQPMFNWVIGVSWDVTIVTVGASWLSEAVIGFEDELFLTPGIGNDFAGTASFSSGGMVDLIGEGLDFFYSPDGFLDIEFFESFDDVADEVDAYFAAGSTIQVKFAYPAPGSLALLGFAGIGASRRRR
;
A
#
# COMPACT_ATOMS: atom_id res chain seq x y z
N MET A 1 -70.44 -30.75 5.19
CA MET A 1 -69.88 -30.58 3.84
C MET A 1 -70.14 -29.13 3.45
N LEU A 2 -69.20 -28.26 3.83
CA LEU A 2 -69.43 -26.82 3.86
C LEU A 2 -69.18 -26.22 2.47
N LEU A 3 -70.22 -25.57 1.96
CA LEU A 3 -70.20 -24.66 0.83
C LEU A 3 -70.42 -23.27 1.43
N LEU A 4 -69.55 -22.31 1.11
CA LEU A 4 -69.77 -20.89 1.39
C LEU A 4 -69.26 -20.04 0.22
N LEU A 5 -70.06 -19.01 -0.06
CA LEU A 5 -70.22 -18.22 -1.28
C LEU A 5 -69.44 -16.89 -1.26
N SER A 6 -69.15 -16.38 -2.47
CA SER A 6 -69.29 -14.97 -2.97
C SER A 6 -68.14 -14.69 -3.97
N GLY A 7 -68.29 -14.38 -5.28
CA GLY A 7 -69.24 -13.50 -6.00
C GLY A 7 -68.71 -12.05 -5.90
N CYS A 8 -68.20 -11.35 -6.93
CA CYS A 8 -68.56 -11.28 -8.35
C CYS A 8 -67.40 -10.83 -9.27
N ALA A 9 -67.41 -11.40 -10.49
CA ALA A 9 -67.06 -10.93 -11.84
C ALA A 9 -66.50 -9.50 -12.05
N SER A 10 -65.76 -9.13 -13.10
CA SER A 10 -65.08 -9.74 -14.27
C SER A 10 -64.59 -8.54 -15.08
N THR A 11 -63.40 -8.56 -15.70
CA THR A 11 -63.15 -8.16 -17.12
C THR A 11 -61.68 -7.87 -17.42
N GLN A 12 -61.27 -8.42 -18.57
CA GLN A 12 -60.42 -7.86 -19.62
C GLN A 12 -58.90 -7.75 -19.45
N LEU A 13 -58.26 -8.45 -20.39
CA LEU A 13 -56.88 -8.31 -20.89
C LEU A 13 -56.50 -6.83 -21.09
N ALA A 14 -55.42 -6.42 -20.43
CA ALA A 14 -54.67 -5.21 -20.73
C ALA A 14 -53.31 -5.64 -21.31
N SER A 15 -52.86 -4.87 -22.30
CA SER A 15 -51.60 -4.99 -23.02
C SER A 15 -50.38 -4.99 -22.09
N ASP A 16 -49.49 -5.96 -22.28
CA ASP A 16 -48.14 -5.95 -21.72
C ASP A 16 -47.32 -4.82 -22.39
N GLU A 17 -47.12 -3.72 -21.67
CA GLU A 17 -46.01 -2.81 -21.96
C GLU A 17 -44.69 -3.46 -21.50
N PRO A 18 -43.61 -3.37 -22.29
CA PRO A 18 -42.31 -3.90 -21.88
C PRO A 18 -41.78 -3.08 -20.69
N ALA A 19 -41.43 -3.79 -19.61
CA ALA A 19 -40.78 -3.22 -18.45
C ALA A 19 -39.52 -2.47 -18.88
N VAL A 20 -39.48 -1.16 -18.60
CA VAL A 20 -38.27 -0.35 -18.69
C VAL A 20 -37.30 -0.90 -17.63
N SER A 21 -36.33 -1.68 -18.09
CA SER A 21 -35.13 -2.03 -17.33
C SER A 21 -34.49 -0.73 -16.84
N GLN A 22 -34.58 -0.46 -15.54
CA GLN A 22 -33.74 0.56 -14.93
C GLN A 22 -32.31 0.03 -15.02
N ALA A 23 -31.46 0.76 -15.77
CA ALA A 23 -30.04 0.51 -15.79
C ALA A 23 -29.52 0.41 -14.35
N PRO A 24 -28.61 -0.53 -14.04
CA PRO A 24 -28.00 -0.60 -12.73
C PRO A 24 -27.40 0.77 -12.40
N SER A 25 -27.80 1.34 -11.26
CA SER A 25 -27.21 2.56 -10.73
C SER A 25 -25.70 2.38 -10.68
N SER A 26 -24.94 3.29 -11.29
CA SER A 26 -23.49 3.31 -11.17
C SER A 26 -23.10 3.21 -9.69
N PRO A 27 -22.09 2.39 -9.33
CA PRO A 27 -21.59 2.35 -7.97
C PRO A 27 -21.21 3.79 -7.54
N PRO A 28 -21.40 4.15 -6.25
CA PRO A 28 -20.95 5.44 -5.76
C PRO A 28 -19.46 5.60 -6.08
N PRO A 29 -19.03 6.77 -6.56
CA PRO A 29 -17.65 6.98 -6.98
C PRO A 29 -16.71 6.77 -5.77
N ALA A 30 -15.64 5.99 -5.97
CA ALA A 30 -14.70 5.59 -4.92
C ALA A 30 -14.24 6.78 -4.06
N GLN A 31 -14.19 6.60 -2.74
CA GLN A 31 -13.70 7.59 -1.79
C GLN A 31 -12.19 7.77 -1.97
N ILE A 32 -11.69 9.00 -1.98
CA ILE A 32 -10.26 9.27 -2.09
C ILE A 32 -9.62 9.08 -0.72
N ILE A 33 -8.48 8.41 -0.63
CA ILE A 33 -7.71 8.25 0.61
C ILE A 33 -6.30 8.74 0.33
N LEU A 34 -5.89 9.81 1.01
CA LEU A 34 -4.53 10.34 0.89
C LEU A 34 -3.53 9.39 1.58
N ASP A 35 -2.99 8.44 0.84
CA ASP A 35 -2.08 7.38 1.31
C ASP A 35 -0.74 7.33 0.56
N GLY A 36 -0.65 8.00 -0.60
CA GLY A 36 0.52 8.06 -1.45
C GLY A 36 0.66 6.90 -2.45
N GLU A 37 -0.33 6.00 -2.55
CA GLU A 37 -0.33 4.85 -3.50
C GLU A 37 -1.23 5.11 -4.73
N LEU A 38 -2.21 6.01 -4.64
CA LEU A 38 -3.01 6.56 -5.76
C LEU A 38 -3.91 5.57 -6.54
N ASP A 39 -4.13 4.35 -6.05
CA ASP A 39 -4.98 3.34 -6.70
C ASP A 39 -6.44 3.83 -6.90
N ASP A 40 -6.91 4.63 -5.94
CA ASP A 40 -8.23 5.25 -5.93
C ASP A 40 -8.42 6.31 -7.04
N TRP A 41 -7.34 6.88 -7.58
CA TRP A 41 -7.40 7.83 -8.70
C TRP A 41 -7.58 7.16 -10.08
N TYR A 42 -7.58 5.83 -10.16
CA TYR A 42 -7.73 5.13 -11.43
C TYR A 42 -9.08 5.46 -12.11
N GLY A 43 -9.01 5.91 -13.36
CA GLY A 43 -10.19 6.33 -14.13
C GLY A 43 -10.84 7.65 -13.67
N GLN A 44 -10.26 8.36 -12.71
CA GLN A 44 -10.75 9.65 -12.23
C GLN A 44 -10.04 10.84 -12.90
N THR A 45 -10.67 12.02 -12.82
CA THR A 45 -10.01 13.30 -13.14
C THR A 45 -8.92 13.59 -12.12
N GLY A 46 -7.86 14.35 -12.47
CA GLY A 46 -6.80 14.76 -11.53
C GLY A 46 -7.22 15.77 -10.45
N ILE A 47 -8.52 15.92 -10.24
CA ILE A 47 -9.15 16.74 -9.20
C ILE A 47 -10.45 16.07 -8.78
N ARG A 48 -10.77 16.17 -7.48
CA ARG A 48 -12.07 15.81 -6.94
C ARG A 48 -12.43 16.71 -5.76
N ALA A 49 -13.63 17.26 -5.74
CA ALA A 49 -14.18 17.95 -4.58
C ALA A 49 -15.29 17.15 -3.89
N ASP A 50 -15.23 17.05 -2.57
CA ASP A 50 -16.34 16.58 -1.74
C ASP A 50 -16.81 17.68 -0.77
N ASN A 51 -17.69 17.35 0.18
CA ASN A 51 -18.27 18.35 1.09
C ASN A 51 -17.25 19.03 2.01
N ASP A 52 -16.11 18.38 2.26
CA ASP A 52 -15.11 18.78 3.25
C ASP A 52 -13.78 19.18 2.61
N GLU A 53 -13.44 18.55 1.50
CA GLU A 53 -12.08 18.56 0.97
C GLU A 53 -12.07 18.79 -0.54
N VAL A 54 -10.97 19.36 -1.01
CA VAL A 54 -10.60 19.35 -2.42
C VAL A 54 -9.33 18.55 -2.55
N PHE A 55 -9.42 17.45 -3.29
CA PHE A 55 -8.33 16.55 -3.61
C PHE A 55 -7.79 16.86 -5.01
N ILE A 56 -6.47 16.80 -5.17
CA ILE A 56 -5.78 17.09 -6.43
C ILE A 56 -4.74 16.00 -6.64
N CYS A 57 -4.77 15.32 -7.77
CA CYS A 57 -3.73 14.39 -8.19
C CYS A 57 -2.99 14.93 -9.40
N PHE A 58 -1.66 14.98 -9.32
CA PHE A 58 -0.83 15.53 -10.37
C PHE A 58 0.47 14.74 -10.54
N GLU A 59 0.99 14.75 -11.76
CA GLU A 59 2.30 14.16 -12.08
C GLU A 59 3.44 15.06 -11.59
N SER A 60 4.57 14.48 -11.21
CA SER A 60 5.82 15.20 -11.01
C SER A 60 6.43 15.63 -12.35
N PHE A 61 7.33 16.61 -12.32
CA PHE A 61 8.20 16.91 -13.46
C PHE A 61 9.33 15.88 -13.60
N ASP A 62 9.91 15.52 -12.46
CA ASP A 62 11.01 14.56 -12.30
C ASP A 62 10.67 13.67 -11.10
N ASP A 63 10.60 12.36 -11.34
CA ASP A 63 10.21 11.35 -10.37
C ASP A 63 11.39 10.86 -9.52
N SER A 64 12.62 11.27 -9.86
CA SER A 64 13.81 11.00 -9.06
C SER A 64 13.90 11.89 -7.82
N GLN A 65 13.10 12.96 -7.72
CA GLN A 65 13.16 13.94 -6.64
C GLN A 65 11.85 14.01 -5.84
N ALA A 66 11.98 14.15 -4.52
CA ALA A 66 10.87 14.51 -3.64
C ALA A 66 10.51 16.00 -3.85
N ILE A 67 9.27 16.31 -4.20
CA ILE A 67 8.89 17.67 -4.64
C ILE A 67 9.09 18.77 -3.60
N GLN A 68 9.18 18.42 -2.31
CA GLN A 68 9.48 19.33 -1.21
C GLN A 68 10.95 19.68 -1.01
N ALA A 69 11.85 19.04 -1.76
CA ALA A 69 13.28 19.30 -1.76
C ALA A 69 13.86 19.25 -3.19
N ALA A 70 13.03 19.50 -4.19
CA ALA A 70 13.40 19.42 -5.60
C ALA A 70 14.10 20.70 -6.10
N ASP A 71 14.80 20.58 -7.23
CA ASP A 71 15.42 21.68 -7.96
C ASP A 71 14.45 22.47 -8.87
N PHE A 72 13.16 22.14 -8.82
CA PHE A 72 12.06 22.88 -9.41
C PHE A 72 10.97 23.21 -8.38
N THR A 73 10.24 24.30 -8.60
CA THR A 73 9.05 24.62 -7.82
C THR A 73 7.83 23.94 -8.43
N THR A 74 7.06 23.20 -7.63
CA THR A 74 5.70 22.79 -8.00
C THR A 74 4.72 23.83 -7.48
N ARG A 75 4.09 24.58 -8.40
CA ARG A 75 3.11 25.62 -8.10
C ARG A 75 1.70 25.11 -8.39
N ILE A 76 0.85 25.07 -7.37
CA ILE A 76 -0.58 24.83 -7.49
C ILE A 76 -1.30 26.17 -7.43
N ARG A 77 -2.10 26.49 -8.45
CA ARG A 77 -2.95 27.67 -8.53
C ARG A 77 -4.40 27.25 -8.52
N ILE A 78 -5.19 27.90 -7.68
CA ILE A 78 -6.60 27.59 -7.48
C ILE A 78 -7.39 28.86 -7.79
N ASP A 79 -8.35 28.69 -8.67
CA ASP A 79 -9.39 29.65 -9.04
C ASP A 79 -10.70 29.01 -8.57
N ALA A 80 -11.18 29.49 -7.42
CA ALA A 80 -12.17 28.79 -6.61
C ALA A 80 -13.58 28.92 -7.20
N ASP A 81 -13.86 29.98 -7.95
CA ASP A 81 -15.13 30.25 -8.61
C ASP A 81 -15.09 30.06 -10.14
N ALA A 82 -13.92 29.69 -10.67
CA ALA A 82 -13.62 29.57 -12.10
C ALA A 82 -13.91 30.86 -12.89
N ASP A 83 -13.82 32.02 -12.25
CA ASP A 83 -13.96 33.34 -12.88
C ASP A 83 -12.60 34.00 -13.08
N SER A 84 -12.16 34.06 -14.34
CA SER A 84 -10.88 34.71 -14.69
C SER A 84 -10.76 36.21 -14.36
N THR A 85 -11.85 36.83 -13.87
CA THR A 85 -11.91 38.24 -13.46
C THR A 85 -11.84 38.46 -11.95
N THR A 86 -11.96 37.39 -11.14
CA THR A 86 -11.74 37.40 -9.70
C THR A 86 -10.28 36.98 -9.39
N GLY A 87 -9.88 37.00 -8.11
CA GLY A 87 -8.50 36.70 -7.72
C GLY A 87 -7.42 37.54 -8.43
N MET A 88 -6.21 36.98 -8.53
CA MET A 88 -5.10 37.52 -9.30
C MET A 88 -5.12 36.94 -10.71
N ARG A 89 -5.34 37.79 -11.72
CA ARG A 89 -5.32 37.37 -13.12
C ARG A 89 -3.94 36.86 -13.54
N GLN A 90 -3.84 35.60 -13.95
CA GLN A 90 -2.62 35.00 -14.51
C GLN A 90 -2.93 34.23 -15.80
N MET A 91 -1.94 34.14 -16.68
CA MET A 91 -2.04 33.34 -17.90
C MET A 91 -1.34 31.98 -17.69
N TYR A 92 -1.85 30.93 -18.33
CA TYR A 92 -1.21 29.60 -18.33
C TYR A 92 -1.38 28.85 -19.65
N HIS A 93 -0.32 28.14 -20.04
CA HIS A 93 -0.29 27.39 -21.29
C HIS A 93 -0.97 26.04 -21.08
N THR A 94 -1.83 25.67 -22.02
CA THR A 94 -2.46 24.35 -22.05
C THR A 94 -2.62 23.88 -23.49
N LYS A 95 -3.23 22.73 -23.71
CA LYS A 95 -3.60 22.24 -25.04
C LYS A 95 -5.12 22.16 -25.14
N ASP A 96 -5.64 22.50 -26.32
CA ASP A 96 -7.03 22.23 -26.65
C ASP A 96 -7.32 20.73 -26.58
N GLN A 97 -8.35 20.32 -25.84
CA GLN A 97 -8.63 18.88 -25.67
C GLN A 97 -9.08 18.19 -26.97
N ALA A 98 -9.69 18.93 -27.91
CA ALA A 98 -10.18 18.35 -29.16
C ALA A 98 -9.10 18.30 -30.27
N SER A 99 -8.26 19.34 -30.37
CA SER A 99 -7.28 19.51 -31.45
C SER A 99 -5.83 19.32 -31.03
N GLY A 100 -5.55 19.25 -29.72
CA GLY A 100 -4.20 19.16 -29.17
C GLY A 100 -3.33 20.40 -29.39
N GLN A 101 -3.89 21.47 -29.97
CA GLN A 101 -3.14 22.69 -30.29
C GLN A 101 -2.81 23.49 -29.03
N PRO A 102 -1.63 24.13 -28.95
CA PRO A 102 -1.30 25.00 -27.83
C PRO A 102 -2.31 26.14 -27.68
N MET A 103 -2.75 26.36 -26.45
CA MET A 103 -3.66 27.43 -26.06
C MET A 103 -3.08 28.21 -24.88
N MET A 104 -3.54 29.45 -24.75
CA MET A 104 -3.19 30.35 -23.66
C MET A 104 -4.49 30.80 -23.01
N LEU A 105 -4.71 30.40 -21.76
CA LEU A 105 -5.92 30.72 -21.00
C LEU A 105 -5.60 31.66 -19.83
N SER A 106 -6.61 32.41 -19.39
CA SER A 106 -6.54 33.31 -18.22
C SER A 106 -7.21 32.61 -17.04
N GLN A 107 -6.63 32.75 -15.85
CA GLN A 107 -7.14 32.23 -14.58
C GLN A 107 -7.24 33.37 -13.56
N GLY A 108 -8.29 33.37 -12.73
CA GLY A 108 -8.49 34.28 -11.62
C GLY A 108 -7.96 33.64 -10.34
N VAL A 109 -6.65 33.67 -10.12
CA VAL A 109 -6.01 32.86 -9.07
C VAL A 109 -6.34 33.42 -7.69
N ASP A 110 -7.11 32.71 -6.88
CA ASP A 110 -7.41 33.06 -5.48
C ASP A 110 -6.35 32.54 -4.52
N LEU A 111 -5.75 31.38 -4.81
CA LEU A 111 -4.79 30.73 -3.92
C LEU A 111 -3.63 30.15 -4.74
N THR A 112 -2.40 30.47 -4.32
CA THR A 112 -1.17 29.85 -4.84
C THR A 112 -0.46 29.11 -3.72
N ILE A 113 -0.04 27.87 -4.01
CA ILE A 113 0.81 27.06 -3.14
C ILE A 113 2.06 26.69 -3.93
N ASP A 114 3.21 27.15 -3.46
CA ASP A 114 4.51 26.79 -4.01
C ASP A 114 5.16 25.74 -3.13
N ILE A 115 5.53 24.60 -3.71
CA ILE A 115 6.32 23.53 -3.09
C ILE A 115 7.73 23.61 -3.67
N SER A 116 8.74 23.55 -2.81
CA SER A 116 10.12 23.99 -3.09
C SER A 116 10.17 25.43 -3.60
N PRO A 117 9.68 26.42 -2.82
CA PRO A 117 9.62 27.82 -3.24
C PRO A 117 11.00 28.44 -3.38
N GLU A 118 11.08 29.55 -4.12
CA GLU A 118 12.28 30.38 -4.17
C GLU A 118 12.77 30.78 -2.76
N GLY A 119 14.07 30.62 -2.55
CA GLY A 119 14.78 30.96 -1.33
C GLY A 119 14.87 32.47 -1.10
N ARG A 120 15.53 32.86 0.00
CA ARG A 120 15.84 34.29 0.23
C ARG A 120 16.96 34.78 -0.67
N ASP A 121 17.86 33.87 -1.04
CA ASP A 121 18.96 34.13 -1.95
C ASP A 121 18.46 33.94 -3.39
N PHE A 122 18.63 34.97 -4.20
CA PHE A 122 18.13 34.99 -5.57
C PHE A 122 18.74 33.84 -6.38
N GLY A 123 17.90 33.07 -7.07
CA GLY A 123 18.33 31.92 -7.86
C GLY A 123 18.56 30.63 -7.06
N THR A 124 18.04 30.54 -5.83
CA THR A 124 18.02 29.30 -5.05
C THR A 124 16.59 28.88 -4.76
N LEU A 125 16.33 27.58 -4.65
CA LEU A 125 15.11 27.05 -4.04
C LEU A 125 15.40 26.65 -2.59
N ARG A 126 14.35 26.58 -1.79
CA ARG A 126 14.41 26.01 -0.44
C ARG A 126 13.36 24.93 -0.28
N GLY A 127 13.61 23.99 0.63
CA GLY A 127 12.62 22.96 0.95
C GLY A 127 11.36 23.50 1.63
N GLY A 128 10.29 22.71 1.54
CA GLY A 128 8.98 22.99 2.13
C GLY A 128 8.03 23.72 1.18
N SER A 129 7.16 24.56 1.74
CA SER A 129 6.06 25.20 1.02
C SER A 129 5.94 26.70 1.31
N ASN A 130 5.22 27.41 0.45
CA ASN A 130 4.83 28.80 0.63
C ASN A 130 3.44 29.04 0.03
N THR A 131 2.50 29.47 0.87
CA THR A 131 1.11 29.65 0.46
C THR A 131 0.71 31.12 0.47
N ARG A 132 -0.08 31.52 -0.53
CA ARG A 132 -0.51 32.91 -0.73
C ARG A 132 -1.97 32.97 -1.15
N MET A 133 -2.74 33.76 -0.43
CA MET A 133 -4.09 34.17 -0.81
C MET A 133 -4.02 35.43 -1.67
N HIS A 134 -4.90 35.53 -2.65
CA HIS A 134 -4.91 36.58 -3.65
C HIS A 134 -6.30 37.21 -3.75
N THR A 135 -6.32 38.52 -3.97
CA THR A 135 -7.46 39.22 -4.53
C THR A 135 -6.97 40.00 -5.75
N ALA A 136 -7.87 40.70 -6.45
CA ALA A 136 -7.51 41.55 -7.59
C ALA A 136 -6.39 42.56 -7.27
N ASP A 137 -6.34 43.05 -6.04
CA ASP A 137 -5.43 44.13 -5.63
C ASP A 137 -4.35 43.69 -4.63
N THR A 138 -4.49 42.51 -4.00
CA THR A 138 -3.66 42.13 -2.85
C THR A 138 -3.15 40.71 -2.90
N THR A 139 -2.05 40.47 -2.19
CA THR A 139 -1.50 39.13 -1.96
C THR A 139 -1.06 39.04 -0.52
N GLN A 140 -1.59 38.05 0.19
CA GLN A 140 -1.30 37.80 1.58
C GLN A 140 -0.65 36.43 1.73
N ARG A 141 0.49 36.36 2.41
CA ARG A 141 1.08 35.09 2.80
C ARG A 141 0.27 34.47 3.94
N ILE A 142 -0.04 33.18 3.80
CA ILE A 142 -0.70 32.36 4.81
C ILE A 142 0.09 31.04 4.98
N SER A 143 -0.11 30.33 6.09
CA SER A 143 0.55 29.04 6.30
C SER A 143 -0.17 27.91 5.56
N HIS A 144 0.51 26.80 5.33
CA HIS A 144 -0.16 25.59 4.83
C HIS A 144 -1.23 25.10 5.83
N ALA A 145 -1.01 25.32 7.13
CA ALA A 145 -1.97 24.98 8.18
C ALA A 145 -3.26 25.80 8.10
N ASP A 146 -3.19 27.10 7.78
CA ASP A 146 -4.37 27.96 7.58
C ASP A 146 -5.25 27.50 6.41
N VAL A 147 -4.69 26.68 5.52
CA VAL A 147 -5.34 26.16 4.31
C VAL A 147 -5.73 24.68 4.46
N GLY A 148 -5.20 24.01 5.49
CA GLY A 148 -5.29 22.55 5.61
C GLY A 148 -4.57 21.81 4.48
N PHE A 149 -3.55 22.44 3.88
CA PHE A 149 -2.84 21.88 2.74
C PHE A 149 -1.74 20.90 3.16
N TYR A 150 -1.72 19.76 2.49
CA TYR A 150 -0.56 18.86 2.39
C TYR A 150 -0.74 17.89 1.23
N PHE A 151 0.29 17.07 0.98
CA PHE A 151 0.32 16.08 -0.07
C PHE A 151 1.04 14.80 0.39
N LEU A 152 0.79 13.71 -0.32
CA LEU A 152 1.46 12.42 -0.18
C LEU A 152 1.81 11.84 -1.57
N PRO A 153 2.83 10.95 -1.66
CA PRO A 153 3.77 10.59 -0.58
C PRO A 153 4.75 11.73 -0.24
N THR A 154 5.50 11.60 0.86
CA THR A 154 6.55 12.56 1.25
C THR A 154 7.90 12.33 0.56
N HIS A 155 8.12 11.14 0.03
CA HIS A 155 9.30 10.76 -0.75
C HIS A 155 9.11 11.03 -2.24
N ASN A 156 10.15 10.81 -3.04
CA ASN A 156 10.08 10.90 -4.49
C ASN A 156 9.00 9.97 -5.06
N SER A 157 8.25 10.47 -6.02
CA SER A 157 7.17 9.74 -6.67
C SER A 157 6.89 10.34 -8.04
N PRO A 158 6.50 9.52 -9.04
CA PRO A 158 6.05 10.04 -10.33
C PRO A 158 4.74 10.82 -10.24
N ARG A 159 3.93 10.57 -9.21
CA ARG A 159 2.64 11.25 -8.98
C ARG A 159 2.46 11.56 -7.50
N TYR A 160 1.74 12.64 -7.24
CA TYR A 160 1.37 13.06 -5.90
C TYR A 160 -0.12 13.32 -5.85
N GLU A 161 -0.66 13.17 -4.65
CA GLU A 161 -2.00 13.58 -4.31
C GLU A 161 -1.94 14.60 -3.17
N ALA A 162 -2.75 15.64 -3.27
CA ALA A 162 -2.81 16.73 -2.31
C ALA A 162 -4.24 16.98 -1.89
N ARG A 163 -4.41 17.52 -0.68
CA ARG A 163 -5.71 17.95 -0.19
C ARG A 163 -5.72 19.38 0.31
N LEU A 164 -6.91 19.97 0.35
CA LEU A 164 -7.23 21.26 0.94
C LEU A 164 -8.46 21.08 1.83
N ASP A 165 -8.46 21.70 3.01
CA ASP A 165 -9.57 21.64 3.95
C ASP A 165 -10.53 22.81 3.67
N ARG A 166 -11.72 22.51 3.11
CA ARG A 166 -12.73 23.53 2.77
C ARG A 166 -13.20 24.29 4.02
N SER A 167 -13.15 23.68 5.20
CA SER A 167 -13.55 24.34 6.44
C SER A 167 -12.63 25.47 6.85
N ARG A 168 -11.38 25.46 6.36
CA ARG A 168 -10.38 26.49 6.63
C ARG A 168 -10.35 27.59 5.56
N LEU A 169 -11.03 27.38 4.43
CA LEU A 169 -10.97 28.26 3.27
C LEU A 169 -12.36 28.74 2.85
N PRO A 170 -12.80 29.94 3.30
CA PRO A 170 -14.09 30.50 2.90
C PRO A 170 -14.28 30.60 1.37
N ILE A 171 -13.20 30.77 0.61
CA ILE A 171 -13.24 30.78 -0.86
C ILE A 171 -13.72 29.44 -1.46
N LEU A 172 -13.65 28.32 -0.73
CA LEU A 172 -14.12 27.00 -1.17
C LEU A 172 -15.50 26.63 -0.59
N GLN A 173 -16.13 27.52 0.20
CA GLN A 173 -17.40 27.26 0.92
C GLN A 173 -18.62 27.69 0.10
N HIS A 174 -18.66 27.30 -1.18
CA HIS A 174 -19.79 27.51 -2.07
C HIS A 174 -20.01 26.29 -2.96
N ASP A 175 -21.13 26.30 -3.69
CA ASP A 175 -21.41 25.40 -4.81
C ASP A 175 -20.97 26.08 -6.11
N GLY A 176 -20.36 25.34 -7.04
CA GLY A 176 -19.96 25.89 -8.33
C GLY A 176 -18.63 25.36 -8.87
N PRO A 177 -18.24 25.79 -10.08
CA PRO A 177 -17.04 25.31 -10.74
C PRO A 177 -15.76 25.77 -10.01
N ILE A 178 -14.73 24.93 -10.07
CA ILE A 178 -13.38 25.21 -9.60
C ILE A 178 -12.38 24.86 -10.71
N ASN A 179 -11.32 25.67 -10.84
CA ASN A 179 -10.22 25.43 -11.78
C ASN A 179 -8.89 25.40 -11.01
N VAL A 180 -8.14 24.32 -11.22
CA VAL A 180 -6.81 24.11 -10.64
C VAL A 180 -5.78 23.99 -11.75
N VAL A 181 -4.67 24.73 -11.62
CA VAL A 181 -3.52 24.60 -12.53
C VAL A 181 -2.28 24.27 -11.72
N VAL A 182 -1.63 23.16 -12.07
CA VAL A 182 -0.35 22.74 -11.50
C VAL A 182 0.75 23.02 -12.52
N GLU A 183 1.76 23.78 -12.11
CA GLU A 183 2.94 24.07 -12.94
C GLU A 183 4.22 23.64 -12.23
N HIS A 184 5.11 23.00 -12.97
CA HIS A 184 6.49 22.82 -12.52
C HIS A 184 7.33 23.93 -13.14
N ARG A 185 8.13 24.59 -12.31
CA ARG A 185 8.87 25.79 -12.68
C ARG A 185 10.34 25.63 -12.34
N ALA A 186 11.21 25.91 -13.30
CA ALA A 186 12.63 25.97 -13.05
C ALA A 186 12.99 27.16 -12.16
N ILE A 187 14.21 27.15 -11.63
CA ILE A 187 14.82 28.33 -11.01
C ILE A 187 14.78 29.49 -12.00
N GLY A 188 14.27 30.65 -11.55
CA GLY A 188 14.08 31.83 -12.41
C GLY A 188 12.71 31.91 -13.11
N GLY A 189 11.84 30.91 -12.89
CA GLY A 189 10.41 31.00 -13.17
C GLY A 189 9.95 30.49 -14.54
N GLU A 190 10.84 29.91 -15.35
CA GLU A 190 10.46 29.20 -16.58
C GLU A 190 9.49 28.06 -16.26
N VAL A 191 8.39 27.96 -17.02
CA VAL A 191 7.41 26.88 -16.87
C VAL A 191 7.90 25.67 -17.65
N LEU A 192 8.18 24.58 -16.92
CA LEU A 192 8.67 23.31 -17.46
C LEU A 192 7.52 22.40 -17.92
N ARG A 193 6.44 22.35 -17.14
CA ARG A 193 5.25 21.54 -17.39
C ARG A 193 4.02 22.20 -16.77
N THR A 194 2.87 22.02 -17.41
CA THR A 194 1.57 22.49 -16.93
C THR A 194 0.53 21.39 -17.02
N GLN A 195 -0.24 21.21 -15.96
CA GLN A 195 -1.42 20.37 -15.86
C GLN A 195 -2.60 21.26 -15.42
N SER A 196 -3.78 21.06 -15.99
CA SER A 196 -4.97 21.85 -15.63
C SER A 196 -6.17 20.94 -15.44
N PHE A 197 -6.91 21.19 -14.37
CA PHE A 197 -8.02 20.38 -13.91
C PHE A 197 -9.22 21.29 -13.60
N THR A 198 -10.42 20.75 -13.80
CA THR A 198 -11.68 21.43 -13.46
C THR A 198 -12.60 20.46 -12.76
N ASP A 199 -13.31 20.94 -11.75
CA ASP A 199 -14.38 20.18 -11.08
C ASP A 199 -15.53 21.12 -10.68
N THR A 200 -16.54 20.59 -9.99
CA THR A 200 -17.59 21.36 -9.32
C THR A 200 -17.53 21.09 -7.82
N LEU A 201 -17.34 22.15 -7.04
CA LEU A 201 -17.50 22.13 -5.58
C LEU A 201 -18.96 21.79 -5.25
N PRO A 202 -19.25 20.71 -4.51
CA PRO A 202 -20.60 20.46 -4.03
C PRO A 202 -20.94 21.43 -2.89
N ASN A 203 -22.23 21.49 -2.52
CA ASN A 203 -22.69 22.29 -1.37
C ASN A 203 -21.84 22.00 -0.12
N TYR A 204 -21.22 23.04 0.42
CA TYR A 204 -20.36 22.92 1.59
C TYR A 204 -21.19 22.50 2.81
N ALA A 205 -20.84 21.35 3.38
CA ALA A 205 -21.49 20.77 4.54
C ALA A 205 -20.44 20.00 5.35
N PRO A 206 -19.77 20.66 6.31
CA PRO A 206 -18.63 20.03 6.97
C PRO A 206 -19.04 18.76 7.70
N SER A 207 -18.25 17.71 7.53
CA SER A 207 -18.36 16.46 8.26
C SER A 207 -18.30 16.71 9.75
N LYS A 208 -19.14 15.95 10.46
CA LYS A 208 -19.11 15.96 11.91
C LYS A 208 -17.84 15.26 12.40
N PRO A 209 -17.29 15.67 13.56
CA PRO A 209 -16.24 14.91 14.23
C PRO A 209 -16.61 13.44 14.36
N ILE A 210 -15.62 12.57 14.25
CA ILE A 210 -15.86 11.12 14.17
C ILE A 210 -16.40 10.60 15.50
N ASN A 211 -17.48 9.82 15.40
CA ASN A 211 -18.09 9.12 16.52
C ASN A 211 -17.76 7.61 16.53
N THR A 212 -16.76 7.19 15.76
CA THR A 212 -16.23 5.82 15.80
C THR A 212 -15.40 5.67 17.08
N PRO A 213 -15.76 4.73 17.97
CA PRO A 213 -14.97 4.47 19.18
C PRO A 213 -13.58 3.96 18.84
N ILE A 214 -12.62 4.22 19.73
CA ILE A 214 -11.29 3.60 19.66
C ILE A 214 -11.45 2.09 19.85
N SER A 215 -10.88 1.29 18.94
CA SER A 215 -10.95 -0.17 19.00
C SER A 215 -10.34 -0.71 20.29
N ASN A 216 -11.00 -1.68 20.91
CA ASN A 216 -10.40 -2.42 22.04
C ASN A 216 -9.21 -3.28 21.55
N PRO A 217 -8.18 -3.50 22.39
CA PRO A 217 -7.09 -4.41 22.05
C PRO A 217 -7.59 -5.82 21.71
N PRO A 218 -6.91 -6.54 20.79
CA PRO A 218 -7.25 -7.92 20.47
C PRO A 218 -7.09 -8.81 21.70
N LYS A 219 -8.04 -9.73 21.93
CA LYS A 219 -7.99 -10.64 23.08
C LYS A 219 -6.83 -11.65 22.96
N ASP A 220 -6.62 -12.16 21.76
CA ASP A 220 -5.64 -13.20 21.43
C ASP A 220 -4.58 -12.63 20.47
N GLY A 221 -4.10 -11.42 20.76
CA GLY A 221 -3.16 -10.69 19.91
C GLY A 221 -2.25 -9.74 20.69
N VAL A 222 -1.53 -8.91 19.95
CA VAL A 222 -0.60 -7.90 20.46
C VAL A 222 -0.97 -6.56 19.82
N ARG A 223 -1.15 -5.53 20.64
CA ARG A 223 -1.26 -4.14 20.17
C ARG A 223 0.09 -3.46 20.24
N VAL A 224 0.64 -3.10 19.09
CA VAL A 224 1.88 -2.34 18.97
C VAL A 224 1.57 -0.88 18.69
N MET A 225 2.15 0.02 19.49
CA MET A 225 2.14 1.46 19.28
C MET A 225 3.54 1.92 18.87
N SER A 226 3.65 2.79 17.87
CA SER A 226 4.88 3.55 17.59
C SER A 226 4.63 5.03 17.88
N ALA A 227 5.57 5.67 18.59
CA ALA A 227 5.39 7.02 19.09
C ALA A 227 6.72 7.80 19.19
N ASN A 228 6.85 8.82 18.35
CA ASN A 228 7.84 9.87 18.53
C ASN A 228 7.30 10.89 19.55
N VAL A 229 8.02 11.06 20.67
CA VAL A 229 7.56 11.87 21.81
C VAL A 229 8.15 13.29 21.84
N LEU A 230 8.71 13.76 20.72
CA LEU A 230 9.24 15.11 20.53
C LEU A 230 10.19 15.59 21.64
N TYR A 231 11.49 15.36 21.49
CA TYR A 231 12.52 15.80 22.45
C TYR A 231 12.18 15.55 23.93
N SER A 232 11.76 14.32 24.26
CA SER A 232 11.40 13.92 25.63
C SER A 232 10.32 14.79 26.26
N SER A 233 9.32 15.22 25.48
CA SER A 233 8.17 15.99 25.98
C SER A 233 7.41 15.34 27.15
N PRO A 234 7.32 14.00 27.30
CA PRO A 234 6.58 13.43 28.41
C PRO A 234 7.15 13.78 29.80
N LEU A 235 8.42 14.19 29.92
CA LEU A 235 8.97 14.68 31.20
C LEU A 235 8.53 16.11 31.53
N ARG A 236 8.10 16.89 30.53
CA ARG A 236 7.65 18.28 30.68
C ARG A 236 6.14 18.38 30.75
N ASP A 237 5.46 17.57 29.95
CA ASP A 237 4.01 17.54 29.81
C ASP A 237 3.54 16.08 29.75
N PRO A 238 3.45 15.39 30.90
CA PRO A 238 3.24 13.94 30.92
C PRO A 238 1.81 13.52 30.58
N GLU A 239 0.81 14.32 30.96
CA GLU A 239 -0.60 13.93 30.96
C GLU A 239 -1.14 13.54 29.58
N PRO A 240 -0.87 14.30 28.49
CA PRO A 240 -1.30 13.90 27.15
C PRO A 240 -0.80 12.53 26.72
N PHE A 241 0.49 12.25 26.92
CA PHE A 241 1.10 10.97 26.56
C PHE A 241 0.55 9.84 27.42
N ALA A 242 0.37 10.10 28.73
CA ALA A 242 -0.18 9.14 29.66
C ALA A 242 -1.61 8.74 29.27
N ARG A 243 -2.48 9.72 28.97
CA ARG A 243 -3.87 9.49 28.53
C ARG A 243 -3.92 8.72 27.21
N VAL A 244 -3.12 9.09 26.21
CA VAL A 244 -3.07 8.38 24.91
C VAL A 244 -2.73 6.91 25.10
N ILE A 245 -1.68 6.59 25.86
CA ILE A 245 -1.28 5.20 26.09
C ILE A 245 -2.33 4.46 26.91
N ASN A 246 -2.88 5.08 27.95
CA ASN A 246 -3.89 4.44 28.81
C ASN A 246 -5.21 4.18 28.06
N ALA A 247 -5.65 5.10 27.21
CA ALA A 247 -6.86 4.97 26.41
C ALA A 247 -6.75 3.89 25.32
N ASN A 248 -5.57 3.73 24.71
CA ASN A 248 -5.34 2.74 23.66
C ASN A 248 -4.87 1.39 24.20
N ASN A 249 -4.37 1.35 25.44
CA ASN A 249 -3.90 0.18 26.16
C ASN A 249 -3.00 -0.76 25.31
N PRO A 250 -1.88 -0.26 24.74
CA PRO A 250 -0.98 -1.11 23.95
C PRO A 250 -0.24 -2.12 24.83
N ASP A 251 0.24 -3.20 24.21
CA ASP A 251 1.13 -4.18 24.83
C ASP A 251 2.60 -3.80 24.63
N VAL A 252 2.90 -3.12 23.52
CA VAL A 252 4.23 -2.66 23.13
C VAL A 252 4.16 -1.18 22.74
N VAL A 253 5.12 -0.39 23.19
CA VAL A 253 5.37 0.97 22.69
C VAL A 253 6.80 1.07 22.16
N LEU A 254 6.92 1.39 20.88
CA LEU A 254 8.16 1.68 20.17
C LEU A 254 8.38 3.19 20.19
N TYR A 255 9.28 3.65 21.06
CA TYR A 255 9.51 5.07 21.28
C TYR A 255 10.66 5.64 20.44
N GLN A 256 10.49 6.90 20.03
CA GLN A 256 11.54 7.75 19.46
C GLN A 256 11.62 9.09 20.20
N GLU A 257 12.75 9.78 20.06
CA GLU A 257 13.06 11.10 20.63
C GLU A 257 13.14 11.23 22.16
N TRP A 258 13.52 10.15 22.85
CA TRP A 258 14.04 10.22 24.22
C TRP A 258 15.46 10.82 24.29
N PHE A 259 15.67 11.98 23.65
CA PHE A 259 16.99 12.59 23.50
C PHE A 259 17.56 13.15 24.79
N LYS A 260 18.82 12.78 25.07
CA LYS A 260 19.56 13.23 26.27
C LYS A 260 18.82 12.92 27.58
N THR A 261 17.98 11.89 27.56
CA THR A 261 17.21 11.42 28.71
C THR A 261 17.81 10.10 29.19
N THR A 262 17.94 9.96 30.51
CA THR A 262 18.51 8.74 31.10
C THR A 262 17.48 7.61 31.08
N LYS A 263 17.96 6.36 31.07
CA LYS A 263 17.07 5.20 31.19
C LYS A 263 16.28 5.22 32.49
N GLU A 264 16.86 5.73 33.56
CA GLU A 264 16.22 5.90 34.87
C GLU A 264 15.06 6.88 34.82
N ASP A 265 15.20 8.01 34.12
CA ASP A 265 14.13 9.01 33.99
C ASP A 265 12.95 8.44 33.19
N VAL A 266 13.23 7.76 32.07
CA VAL A 266 12.18 7.08 31.27
C VAL A 266 11.51 5.98 32.09
N ARG A 267 12.28 5.19 32.85
CA ARG A 267 11.73 4.18 33.77
C ARG A 267 10.81 4.79 34.81
N ALA A 268 11.23 5.88 35.44
CA ALA A 268 10.44 6.56 36.46
C ALA A 268 9.11 7.08 35.87
N TRP A 269 9.16 7.65 34.66
CA TRP A 269 7.97 8.11 33.97
C TRP A 269 6.99 6.95 33.65
N ILE A 270 7.49 5.82 33.14
CA ILE A 270 6.66 4.61 32.90
C ILE A 270 6.06 4.09 34.21
N ASP A 271 6.88 3.97 35.27
CA ASP A 271 6.43 3.50 36.59
C ASP A 271 5.29 4.36 37.16
N GLU A 272 5.39 5.67 36.99
CA GLU A 272 4.43 6.64 37.50
C GLU A 272 3.09 6.60 36.75
N HIS A 273 3.12 6.49 35.42
CA HIS A 273 1.93 6.68 34.58
C HIS A 273 1.30 5.38 34.06
N HIS A 274 2.06 4.29 33.98
CA HIS A 274 1.64 3.04 33.35
C HIS A 274 1.85 1.79 34.22
N GLY A 275 2.68 1.90 35.27
CA GLY A 275 2.92 0.82 36.22
C GLY A 275 4.30 0.18 36.11
N LYS A 276 4.62 -0.65 37.11
CA LYS A 276 5.94 -1.28 37.27
C LYS A 276 6.11 -2.59 36.52
N ASP A 277 5.03 -3.09 35.94
CA ASP A 277 4.93 -4.34 35.19
C ASP A 277 5.52 -4.24 33.78
N TRP A 278 5.58 -3.04 33.20
CA TRP A 278 6.27 -2.81 31.94
C TRP A 278 7.76 -3.12 32.03
N SER A 279 8.34 -3.74 31.01
CA SER A 279 9.78 -3.81 30.77
C SER A 279 10.24 -2.62 29.92
N LEU A 280 11.43 -2.07 30.21
CA LEU A 280 12.03 -0.97 29.43
C LEU A 280 13.38 -1.41 28.84
N ILE A 281 13.43 -1.42 27.52
CA ILE A 281 14.63 -1.64 26.71
C ILE A 281 15.04 -0.29 26.16
N MET A 282 16.19 0.22 26.62
CA MET A 282 16.75 1.51 26.22
C MET A 282 18.27 1.45 26.41
N THR A 283 19.00 2.20 25.57
CA THR A 283 20.45 2.38 25.69
C THR A 283 20.77 3.57 26.60
N ASP A 284 21.86 3.49 27.38
CA ASP A 284 22.29 4.60 28.26
C ASP A 284 23.04 5.71 27.50
N ASP A 285 23.28 5.53 26.19
CA ASP A 285 24.02 6.47 25.35
C ASP A 285 23.18 7.65 24.83
N GLY A 286 21.87 7.66 25.14
CA GLY A 286 20.95 8.70 24.70
C GLY A 286 20.63 8.67 23.21
N SER A 287 20.68 7.48 22.56
CA SER A 287 20.28 7.25 21.16
C SER A 287 18.88 7.80 20.83
N GLY A 288 18.02 7.91 21.84
CA GLY A 288 16.68 8.49 21.74
C GLY A 288 15.60 7.50 21.37
N VAL A 289 15.92 6.21 21.21
CA VAL A 289 14.95 5.14 20.94
C VAL A 289 14.82 4.21 22.14
N ALA A 290 13.61 3.71 22.37
CA ALA A 290 13.31 2.74 23.42
C ALA A 290 12.18 1.81 22.99
N ILE A 291 12.08 0.65 23.67
CA ILE A 291 10.92 -0.23 23.63
C ILE A 291 10.43 -0.36 25.07
N ALA A 292 9.15 -0.05 25.29
CA ALA A 292 8.45 -0.42 26.50
C ALA A 292 7.46 -1.54 26.15
N THR A 293 7.39 -2.59 26.96
CA THR A 293 6.47 -3.72 26.69
C THR A 293 5.95 -4.36 27.96
N LYS A 294 4.71 -4.85 27.94
CA LYS A 294 4.14 -5.73 28.98
C LYS A 294 4.50 -7.21 28.77
N LEU A 295 5.02 -7.55 27.60
CA LEU A 295 5.37 -8.90 27.20
C LEU A 295 6.68 -9.35 27.85
N ASP A 296 6.85 -10.66 27.98
CA ASP A 296 8.06 -11.25 28.55
C ASP A 296 9.24 -11.07 27.60
N VAL A 297 10.31 -10.43 28.08
CA VAL A 297 11.50 -10.14 27.27
C VAL A 297 12.44 -11.35 27.27
N VAL A 298 12.71 -11.90 26.09
CA VAL A 298 13.62 -13.02 25.86
C VAL A 298 15.05 -12.53 25.65
N GLU A 299 15.25 -11.54 24.79
CA GLU A 299 16.56 -10.93 24.52
C GLU A 299 16.43 -9.43 24.26
N THR A 300 17.44 -8.68 24.71
CA THR A 300 17.58 -7.24 24.42
C THR A 300 18.81 -6.98 23.57
N ILE A 301 18.65 -6.16 22.54
CA ILE A 301 19.74 -5.70 21.70
C ILE A 301 19.78 -4.17 21.80
N SER A 302 20.61 -3.72 22.73
CA SER A 302 20.77 -2.33 23.13
C SER A 302 22.18 -1.82 22.86
N LYS A 303 22.95 -2.50 22.00
CA LYS A 303 24.26 -2.01 21.57
C LYS A 303 24.06 -1.10 20.36
N PRO A 304 24.72 0.06 20.33
CA PRO A 304 24.61 0.95 19.18
C PRO A 304 25.05 0.23 17.91
N VAL A 305 24.25 0.32 16.86
CA VAL A 305 24.65 -0.13 15.53
C VAL A 305 25.51 0.99 14.96
N VAL A 306 26.82 0.86 15.17
CA VAL A 306 27.79 1.91 14.85
C VAL A 306 28.23 1.79 13.39
N GLU A 307 28.24 2.94 12.72
CA GLU A 307 28.90 3.15 11.45
C GLU A 307 30.42 2.90 11.55
N HIS A 308 31.08 2.73 10.41
CA HIS A 308 32.54 2.80 10.35
C HIS A 308 33.08 4.04 11.10
N ARG A 309 34.29 3.90 11.67
CA ARG A 309 34.88 4.82 12.66
C ARG A 309 34.69 6.32 12.33
N GLY A 310 33.70 6.96 12.96
CA GLY A 310 33.59 8.42 12.96
C GLY A 310 32.17 8.98 13.13
N ASP A 311 31.15 8.26 12.70
CA ASP A 311 29.78 8.79 12.62
C ASP A 311 28.88 8.44 13.81
N ARG A 312 27.73 9.13 13.90
CA ARG A 312 26.73 8.89 14.95
C ARG A 312 26.05 7.53 14.68
N PRO A 313 25.90 6.67 15.69
CA PRO A 313 25.27 5.37 15.52
C PRO A 313 23.83 5.52 15.01
N SER A 314 23.37 4.51 14.26
CA SER A 314 21.96 4.36 13.90
C SER A 314 21.12 4.31 15.16
N ARG A 315 20.04 5.11 15.18
CA ARG A 315 19.10 5.13 16.30
C ARG A 315 18.14 3.97 16.12
N VAL A 316 18.56 2.81 16.59
CA VAL A 316 17.79 1.58 16.55
C VAL A 316 17.95 0.85 17.88
N ILE A 317 16.87 0.22 18.33
CA ILE A 317 16.89 -0.70 19.45
C ILE A 317 15.98 -1.88 19.14
N ALA A 318 16.38 -3.06 19.59
CA ALA A 318 15.64 -4.28 19.31
C ALA A 318 15.43 -5.12 20.58
N ALA A 319 14.34 -5.87 20.59
CA ALA A 319 14.04 -6.86 21.61
C ALA A 319 13.36 -8.07 20.97
N VAL A 320 13.59 -9.25 21.54
CA VAL A 320 12.79 -10.45 21.28
C VAL A 320 11.89 -10.65 22.49
N VAL A 321 10.60 -10.78 22.26
CA VAL A 321 9.59 -10.98 23.31
C VAL A 321 8.77 -12.23 23.03
N GLU A 322 8.16 -12.77 24.09
CA GLU A 322 7.18 -13.84 24.00
C GLU A 322 5.76 -13.25 24.03
N ALA A 323 4.93 -13.63 23.06
CA ALA A 323 3.52 -13.27 22.98
C ALA A 323 2.71 -14.49 22.55
N HIS A 324 1.78 -14.93 23.39
CA HIS A 324 0.90 -16.09 23.12
C HIS A 324 1.66 -17.36 22.71
N ASP A 325 2.69 -17.73 23.47
CA ASP A 325 3.58 -18.88 23.23
C ASP A 325 4.42 -18.80 21.93
N GLU A 326 4.47 -17.63 21.31
CA GLU A 326 5.20 -17.36 20.08
C GLU A 326 6.16 -16.18 20.26
N GLN A 327 7.22 -16.14 19.46
CA GLN A 327 8.23 -15.09 19.58
C GLN A 327 7.99 -13.95 18.58
N LEU A 328 8.32 -12.74 19.02
CA LEU A 328 8.22 -11.53 18.21
C LEU A 328 9.49 -10.68 18.37
N ILE A 329 10.12 -10.37 17.25
CA ILE A 329 11.22 -9.42 17.16
C ILE A 329 10.60 -8.02 16.99
N LEU A 330 10.88 -7.14 17.95
CA LEU A 330 10.45 -5.76 17.97
C LEU A 330 11.63 -4.85 17.68
N ILE A 331 11.49 -3.96 16.70
CA ILE A 331 12.49 -2.94 16.37
C ILE A 331 11.85 -1.56 16.52
N SER A 332 12.45 -0.68 17.32
CA SER A 332 12.15 0.76 17.32
C SER A 332 13.29 1.51 16.64
N LEU A 333 12.97 2.39 15.68
CA LEU A 333 13.96 3.14 14.91
C LEU A 333 13.63 4.63 14.78
N HIS A 334 14.65 5.44 14.51
CA HIS A 334 14.53 6.84 14.09
C HIS A 334 15.64 7.17 13.10
N LEU A 335 15.33 7.17 11.80
CA LEU A 335 16.32 7.38 10.74
C LEU A 335 16.79 8.84 10.60
N LYS A 336 17.83 9.06 9.81
CA LYS A 336 18.36 10.40 9.52
C LYS A 336 17.28 11.30 8.91
N CYS A 337 16.97 12.40 9.59
CA CYS A 337 16.00 13.38 9.12
C CYS A 337 16.47 14.22 7.92
N CYS A 338 15.51 14.85 7.25
CA CYS A 338 15.69 15.88 6.22
C CYS A 338 16.39 15.37 4.93
N GLY A 339 16.73 16.33 4.06
CA GLY A 339 17.30 16.08 2.73
C GLY A 339 16.24 15.83 1.68
N GLY A 340 16.69 15.61 0.45
CA GLY A 340 15.88 15.13 -0.67
C GLY A 340 16.42 13.78 -1.16
N ALA A 341 15.80 13.21 -2.19
CA ALA A 341 16.33 12.00 -2.83
C ALA A 341 17.77 12.23 -3.32
N ASP A 342 18.64 11.23 -3.20
CA ASP A 342 20.06 11.26 -3.58
C ASP A 342 20.93 12.30 -2.83
N SER A 343 20.40 12.93 -1.78
CA SER A 343 21.20 13.78 -0.88
C SER A 343 22.08 12.96 0.07
N GLU A 344 23.07 13.60 0.72
CA GLU A 344 23.87 12.94 1.75
C GLU A 344 23.01 12.37 2.89
N GLU A 345 21.91 13.06 3.25
CA GLU A 345 20.95 12.57 4.23
C GLU A 345 20.22 11.31 3.77
N ASP A 346 19.90 11.21 2.48
CA ASP A 346 19.24 10.05 1.88
C ASP A 346 20.17 8.84 1.83
N HIS A 347 21.42 9.03 1.39
CA HIS A 347 22.44 7.98 1.44
C HIS A 347 22.66 7.48 2.88
N LYS A 348 22.65 8.39 3.86
CA LYS A 348 22.70 8.02 5.28
C LYS A 348 21.47 7.22 5.68
N ARG A 349 20.24 7.63 5.31
CA ARG A 349 19.02 6.82 5.59
C ARG A 349 19.11 5.42 4.99
N ILE A 350 19.57 5.29 3.74
CA ILE A 350 19.71 3.99 3.05
C ILE A 350 20.74 3.11 3.76
N MET A 351 21.89 3.68 4.15
CA MET A 351 22.90 2.96 4.92
C MET A 351 22.38 2.49 6.28
N GLN A 352 21.61 3.33 6.98
CA GLN A 352 20.98 2.97 8.25
C GLN A 352 19.93 1.87 8.05
N ALA A 353 19.13 1.94 6.99
CA ALA A 353 18.18 0.90 6.62
C ALA A 353 18.88 -0.46 6.39
N GLY A 354 19.99 -0.49 5.66
CA GLY A 354 20.78 -1.71 5.44
C GLY A 354 21.35 -2.29 6.75
N GLN A 355 21.81 -1.45 7.67
CA GLN A 355 22.27 -1.90 8.99
C GLN A 355 21.14 -2.51 9.84
N ILE A 356 19.93 -1.95 9.75
CA ILE A 356 18.75 -2.47 10.44
C ILE A 356 18.32 -3.80 9.81
N HIS A 357 18.35 -3.90 8.48
CA HIS A 357 18.12 -5.14 7.76
C HIS A 357 19.08 -6.25 8.22
N ASP A 358 20.40 -5.97 8.27
CA ASP A 358 21.41 -6.93 8.75
C ASP A 358 21.18 -7.35 10.20
N LEU A 359 20.78 -6.41 11.07
CA LEU A 359 20.43 -6.70 12.46
C LEU A 359 19.24 -7.66 12.54
N VAL A 360 18.17 -7.40 11.78
CA VAL A 360 16.96 -8.23 11.76
C VAL A 360 17.27 -9.61 11.20
N LEU A 361 18.04 -9.72 10.11
CA LEU A 361 18.51 -11.01 9.59
C LEU A 361 19.30 -11.79 10.64
N GLY A 362 20.21 -11.13 11.37
CA GLY A 362 20.95 -11.73 12.47
C GLY A 362 20.03 -12.30 13.57
N LEU A 363 18.97 -11.56 13.93
CA LEU A 363 17.98 -12.00 14.90
C LEU A 363 17.11 -13.14 14.36
N ARG A 364 16.66 -13.07 13.11
CA ARG A 364 15.92 -14.15 12.44
C ARG A 364 16.70 -15.44 12.35
N ASN A 365 18.00 -15.37 12.06
CA ASN A 365 18.86 -16.55 12.06
C ASN A 365 18.96 -17.21 13.45
N LYS A 366 18.85 -16.41 14.52
CA LYS A 366 18.86 -16.90 15.90
C LYS A 366 17.47 -17.36 16.38
N TYR A 367 16.41 -16.72 15.89
CA TYR A 367 15.01 -16.94 16.22
C TYR A 367 14.19 -17.14 14.93
N PRO A 368 14.34 -18.30 14.26
CA PRO A 368 13.80 -18.51 12.92
C PRO A 368 12.28 -18.58 12.84
N GLU A 369 11.60 -18.80 13.97
CA GLU A 369 10.12 -18.81 14.03
C GLU A 369 9.54 -17.47 14.50
N ALA A 370 10.37 -16.56 15.02
CA ALA A 370 9.89 -15.30 15.59
C ALA A 370 9.46 -14.34 14.49
N GLY A 371 8.22 -13.85 14.53
CA GLY A 371 7.77 -12.80 13.63
C GLY A 371 8.56 -11.51 13.81
N VAL A 372 8.46 -10.57 12.86
CA VAL A 372 9.15 -9.28 12.91
C VAL A 372 8.15 -8.13 12.88
N VAL A 373 8.38 -7.14 13.72
CA VAL A 373 7.74 -5.83 13.67
C VAL A 373 8.82 -4.75 13.73
N ILE A 374 8.88 -3.92 12.70
CA ILE A 374 9.76 -2.75 12.64
C ILE A 374 8.90 -1.51 12.66
N GLY A 375 9.04 -0.65 13.68
CA GLY A 375 8.27 0.58 13.78
C GLY A 375 9.10 1.79 14.17
N GLY A 376 8.68 2.97 13.72
CA GLY A 376 9.29 4.22 14.14
C GLY A 376 9.17 5.34 13.12
N ASP A 377 9.99 6.38 13.34
CA ASP A 377 10.12 7.51 12.42
C ASP A 377 11.16 7.19 11.34
N PHE A 378 10.68 6.90 10.14
CA PHE A 378 11.50 6.56 8.99
C PHE A 378 12.08 7.82 8.34
N ASN A 379 11.55 9.01 8.65
CA ASN A 379 11.92 10.25 7.97
C ASN A 379 11.94 10.07 6.44
N LEU A 380 10.93 9.41 5.88
CA LEU A 380 10.88 9.00 4.47
C LEU A 380 10.54 10.20 3.56
N VAL A 381 11.48 11.15 3.46
CA VAL A 381 11.34 12.44 2.77
C VAL A 381 12.23 12.59 1.53
N GLY A 382 13.09 11.61 1.27
CA GLY A 382 13.97 11.56 0.09
C GLY A 382 13.54 10.45 -0.87
N SER A 383 14.35 9.40 -1.02
CA SER A 383 13.96 8.22 -1.78
C SER A 383 13.07 7.26 -0.97
N ARG A 384 12.32 6.39 -1.66
CA ARG A 384 11.60 5.25 -1.04
C ARG A 384 12.52 4.11 -0.60
N ILE A 385 13.77 4.08 -1.09
CA ILE A 385 14.76 3.01 -0.89
C ILE A 385 14.92 2.57 0.57
N PRO A 386 14.96 3.45 1.60
CA PRO A 386 15.08 3.00 2.99
C PRO A 386 13.95 2.06 3.43
N LEU A 387 12.72 2.29 2.95
CA LEU A 387 11.56 1.44 3.23
C LEU A 387 11.73 0.07 2.55
N GLU A 388 12.12 0.06 1.28
CA GLU A 388 12.34 -1.15 0.47
C GLU A 388 13.43 -2.04 1.08
N VAL A 389 14.58 -1.44 1.44
CA VAL A 389 15.70 -2.16 2.05
C VAL A 389 15.32 -2.81 3.38
N MET A 390 14.52 -2.13 4.22
CA MET A 390 14.06 -2.70 5.50
C MET A 390 12.90 -3.69 5.34
N SER A 391 12.33 -3.80 4.15
CA SER A 391 11.25 -4.73 3.83
C SER A 391 11.80 -6.05 3.30
N GLU A 392 12.78 -5.99 2.40
CA GLU A 392 13.19 -7.10 1.52
C GLU A 392 13.68 -8.35 2.27
N GLY A 393 13.02 -9.49 2.09
CA GLY A 393 13.54 -10.83 2.42
C GLY A 393 13.84 -11.15 3.90
N ILE A 394 13.41 -10.32 4.85
CA ILE A 394 13.73 -10.48 6.29
C ILE A 394 12.57 -11.00 7.16
N GLY A 395 11.42 -11.28 6.55
CA GLY A 395 10.28 -11.96 7.17
C GLY A 395 10.43 -13.49 7.19
N ARG A 396 9.40 -14.18 7.70
CA ARG A 396 9.38 -15.64 7.78
C ARG A 396 9.47 -16.26 6.39
N ASP A 397 10.26 -17.32 6.30
CA ASP A 397 10.55 -18.02 5.03
C ASP A 397 11.16 -17.10 3.95
N GLY A 398 11.89 -16.06 4.37
CA GLY A 398 12.59 -15.13 3.47
C GLY A 398 11.66 -14.22 2.68
N GLN A 399 10.48 -13.92 3.22
CA GLN A 399 9.53 -13.00 2.60
C GLN A 399 9.83 -11.55 2.97
N ASP A 400 9.24 -10.65 2.21
CA ASP A 400 9.26 -9.24 2.53
C ASP A 400 8.36 -8.95 3.74
N LEU A 401 8.75 -7.98 4.56
CA LEU A 401 7.85 -7.39 5.55
C LEU A 401 6.85 -6.46 4.84
N VAL A 402 5.60 -6.43 5.27
CA VAL A 402 4.61 -5.55 4.65
C VAL A 402 4.45 -4.25 5.43
N PRO A 403 4.46 -3.07 4.77
CA PRO A 403 4.10 -1.82 5.43
C PRO A 403 2.61 -1.82 5.76
N VAL A 404 2.28 -1.61 7.03
CA VAL A 404 0.88 -1.62 7.48
C VAL A 404 0.23 -0.26 7.17
N PRO A 405 -0.87 -0.23 6.40
CA PRO A 405 -1.61 1.00 6.16
C PRO A 405 -2.22 1.52 7.47
N THR A 406 -1.99 2.79 7.80
CA THR A 406 -2.43 3.41 9.07
C THR A 406 -3.19 4.70 8.79
N THR A 407 -4.46 4.56 8.41
CA THR A 407 -5.31 5.73 8.20
C THR A 407 -5.57 6.45 9.53
N CYS A 408 -5.44 7.76 9.52
CA CYS A 408 -5.69 8.60 10.68
C CYS A 408 -7.19 8.60 11.00
N LEU A 409 -7.54 8.13 12.20
CA LEU A 409 -8.91 8.16 12.70
C LEU A 409 -9.42 9.59 12.61
N GLY A 410 -10.49 9.78 11.87
CA GLY A 410 -11.02 11.13 11.65
C GLY A 410 -10.92 11.62 10.22
N THR A 411 -10.08 10.99 9.41
CA THR A 411 -9.64 11.57 8.14
C THR A 411 -9.50 10.51 7.06
N GLN A 412 -9.46 10.96 5.81
CA GLN A 412 -9.15 10.13 4.65
C GLN A 412 -7.65 10.25 4.33
N SER A 413 -6.77 9.97 5.30
CA SER A 413 -5.32 10.14 5.10
C SER A 413 -4.45 9.30 6.03
N MET A 414 -3.30 8.83 5.54
CA MET A 414 -2.26 8.15 6.34
C MET A 414 -1.22 9.12 6.91
N LEU A 415 -1.68 10.28 7.36
CA LEU A 415 -0.84 11.32 7.94
C LEU A 415 -0.29 10.90 9.31
N THR A 416 1.00 11.18 9.57
CA THR A 416 1.61 10.91 10.87
C THR A 416 2.44 12.07 11.43
N TRP A 417 2.83 13.05 10.63
CA TRP A 417 3.60 14.21 11.08
C TRP A 417 2.89 15.51 10.73
N VAL A 418 2.69 16.37 11.74
CA VAL A 418 1.93 17.62 11.65
C VAL A 418 2.57 18.70 12.52
N ASP A 419 3.29 19.64 11.90
CA ASP A 419 3.70 20.88 12.56
C ASP A 419 3.09 22.11 11.85
N PRO A 420 2.08 22.76 12.44
CA PRO A 420 1.47 23.97 11.87
C PRO A 420 2.44 25.15 11.70
N LYS A 421 3.58 25.14 12.39
CA LYS A 421 4.59 26.21 12.35
C LYS A 421 5.70 25.93 11.34
N SER A 422 5.75 24.72 10.78
CA SER A 422 6.77 24.34 9.82
C SER A 422 6.58 25.04 8.48
N SER A 423 7.64 25.12 7.68
CA SER A 423 7.51 25.38 6.25
C SER A 423 7.16 24.11 5.48
N PHE A 424 7.50 22.94 6.00
CA PHE A 424 7.14 21.67 5.39
C PHE A 424 5.67 21.36 5.68
N THR A 425 4.96 20.89 4.67
CA THR A 425 3.58 20.43 4.85
C THR A 425 3.55 19.16 5.69
N PRO A 426 2.43 18.89 6.38
CA PRO A 426 2.18 17.60 7.01
C PRO A 426 2.52 16.42 6.09
N GLY A 427 2.95 15.30 6.66
CA GLY A 427 3.40 14.12 5.89
C GLY A 427 3.30 12.80 6.65
N ARG A 428 3.65 11.70 5.96
CA ARG A 428 3.72 10.35 6.53
C ARG A 428 5.19 9.97 6.79
N LEU A 429 5.62 10.12 8.04
CA LEU A 429 7.00 9.84 8.45
C LEU A 429 7.13 8.58 9.30
N ASP A 430 6.04 8.16 9.93
CA ASP A 430 6.01 7.03 10.85
C ASP A 430 5.42 5.81 10.16
N TRP A 431 6.12 4.69 10.24
CA TRP A 431 5.76 3.45 9.56
C TRP A 431 5.89 2.26 10.51
N ILE A 432 5.08 1.24 10.27
CA ILE A 432 5.22 -0.09 10.87
C ILE A 432 5.28 -1.11 9.73
N LEU A 433 6.36 -1.90 9.68
CA LEU A 433 6.53 -3.07 8.82
C LEU A 433 6.28 -4.33 9.65
N VAL A 434 5.57 -5.31 9.10
CA VAL A 434 5.24 -6.57 9.81
C VAL A 434 5.50 -7.80 8.95
N ASP A 435 5.90 -8.88 9.61
CA ASP A 435 5.89 -10.24 9.05
C ASP A 435 4.46 -10.78 9.10
N ASP A 436 3.65 -10.48 8.09
CA ASP A 436 2.20 -10.78 8.07
C ASP A 436 1.87 -12.28 7.98
N ARG A 437 2.84 -13.10 7.57
CA ARG A 437 2.77 -14.57 7.61
C ARG A 437 2.87 -15.13 9.02
N ALA A 438 3.61 -14.46 9.89
CA ALA A 438 3.71 -14.83 11.31
C ALA A 438 2.63 -14.15 12.15
N TRP A 439 2.39 -12.87 11.89
CA TRP A 439 1.49 -12.01 12.66
C TRP A 439 0.64 -11.16 11.72
N THR A 440 -0.61 -11.56 11.51
CA THR A 440 -1.53 -10.84 10.62
C THR A 440 -2.03 -9.54 11.28
N PRO A 441 -1.86 -8.38 10.62
CA PRO A 441 -2.50 -7.14 11.05
C PRO A 441 -4.01 -7.22 10.81
N ILE A 442 -4.81 -7.03 11.87
CA ILE A 442 -6.29 -7.09 11.79
C ILE A 442 -6.95 -5.73 11.98
N ASN A 443 -6.21 -4.75 12.50
CA ASN A 443 -6.66 -3.38 12.66
C ASN A 443 -5.44 -2.45 12.78
N SER A 444 -5.53 -1.25 12.24
CA SER A 444 -4.42 -0.28 12.24
C SER A 444 -4.93 1.14 12.05
N TRP A 445 -4.35 2.09 12.76
CA TRP A 445 -4.75 3.50 12.67
C TRP A 445 -3.66 4.44 13.20
N SER A 446 -3.71 5.70 12.79
CA SER A 446 -3.06 6.80 13.54
C SER A 446 -4.11 7.60 14.31
N LEU A 447 -3.72 8.17 15.45
CA LEU A 447 -4.66 8.86 16.35
C LEU A 447 -4.46 10.37 16.31
N ASP A 448 -5.48 11.09 15.83
CA ASP A 448 -5.59 12.55 15.96
C ASP A 448 -6.79 12.92 16.83
N THR A 449 -6.56 13.27 18.10
CA THR A 449 -7.62 13.58 19.06
C THR A 449 -8.41 14.83 18.69
N GLU A 450 -7.85 15.72 17.86
CA GLU A 450 -8.57 16.90 17.37
C GLU A 450 -9.78 16.53 16.50
N ARG A 451 -9.75 15.35 15.86
CA ARG A 451 -10.77 14.87 14.92
C ARG A 451 -11.87 14.02 15.57
N LEU A 452 -11.68 13.61 16.82
CA LEU A 452 -12.65 12.83 17.56
C LEU A 452 -13.80 13.70 18.08
N SER A 453 -14.99 13.12 18.13
CA SER A 453 -16.16 13.74 18.78
C SER A 453 -15.95 13.85 20.30
N ASP A 454 -16.67 14.77 20.93
CA ASP A 454 -16.64 14.92 22.39
C ASP A 454 -17.09 13.64 23.11
N GLU A 455 -18.00 12.86 22.51
CA GLU A 455 -18.46 11.57 23.04
C GLU A 455 -17.29 10.57 23.12
N VAL A 456 -16.59 10.35 21.99
CA VAL A 456 -15.44 9.43 21.94
C VAL A 456 -14.31 9.89 22.87
N LEU A 457 -14.02 11.20 22.93
CA LEU A 457 -12.98 11.74 23.82
C LEU A 457 -13.32 11.46 25.30
N ASN A 458 -14.55 11.76 25.71
CA ASN A 458 -14.99 11.53 27.09
C ASN A 458 -15.00 10.03 27.44
N ASP A 459 -15.45 9.17 26.54
CA ASP A 459 -15.51 7.72 26.76
C ASP A 459 -14.11 7.10 26.87
N ALA A 460 -13.14 7.60 26.08
CA ALA A 460 -11.76 7.15 26.10
C ALA A 460 -10.91 7.82 27.21
N GLY A 461 -11.42 8.85 27.88
CA GLY A 461 -10.66 9.65 28.84
C GLY A 461 -9.55 10.47 28.19
N LEU A 462 -9.75 10.92 26.95
CA LEU A 462 -8.82 11.74 26.17
C LEU A 462 -9.26 13.20 26.17
N GLU A 463 -8.29 14.11 25.99
CA GLU A 463 -8.53 15.52 25.71
C GLU A 463 -8.25 15.84 24.22
N ARG A 464 -8.88 16.91 23.72
CA ARG A 464 -8.87 17.24 22.29
C ARG A 464 -7.48 17.48 21.71
N GLU A 465 -6.56 18.00 22.52
CA GLU A 465 -5.19 18.35 22.10
C GLU A 465 -4.14 17.29 22.50
N ASP A 466 -4.55 16.11 22.99
CA ASP A 466 -3.62 15.10 23.48
C ASP A 466 -2.63 14.63 22.40
N SER A 467 -3.11 14.42 21.16
CA SER A 467 -2.26 14.08 20.02
C SER A 467 -1.32 15.20 19.57
N ARG A 468 -1.45 16.42 20.12
CA ARG A 468 -0.66 17.61 19.78
C ARG A 468 0.43 17.95 20.78
N ALA A 469 0.58 17.16 21.85
CA ALA A 469 1.73 17.26 22.75
C ALA A 469 3.06 16.88 22.07
N THR A 470 2.98 16.26 20.90
CA THR A 470 4.06 15.97 19.96
C THR A 470 3.63 16.40 18.55
N ASP A 471 4.57 16.60 17.63
CA ASP A 471 4.31 16.85 16.21
C ASP A 471 4.11 15.54 15.40
N HIS A 472 4.28 14.38 16.05
CA HIS A 472 3.98 13.07 15.47
C HIS A 472 2.71 12.46 16.06
N LEU A 473 1.76 12.09 15.19
CA LEU A 473 0.60 11.29 15.56
C LEU A 473 1.05 9.85 15.86
N PRO A 474 0.67 9.28 17.02
CA PRO A 474 1.00 7.89 17.31
C PRO A 474 0.24 6.96 16.38
N ILE A 475 0.91 5.90 15.94
CA ILE A 475 0.35 4.86 15.08
C ILE A 475 0.23 3.55 15.85
N PHE A 476 -0.83 2.80 15.56
CA PHE A 476 -1.20 1.56 16.24
C PHE A 476 -1.47 0.46 15.23
N VAL A 477 -1.06 -0.76 15.57
CA VAL A 477 -1.37 -1.98 14.82
C VAL A 477 -1.74 -3.09 15.80
N ASP A 478 -2.90 -3.70 15.56
CA ASP A 478 -3.36 -4.91 16.24
C ASP A 478 -2.93 -6.12 15.42
N LEU A 479 -2.12 -6.98 16.02
CA LEU A 479 -1.58 -8.19 15.42
C LEU A 479 -2.20 -9.41 16.08
N VAL A 480 -2.60 -10.40 15.29
CA VAL A 480 -2.95 -11.74 15.78
C VAL A 480 -1.99 -12.75 15.20
N TRP A 481 -1.63 -13.74 16.00
CA TRP A 481 -0.75 -14.80 15.53
C TRP A 481 -1.46 -15.66 14.48
N THR A 482 -0.78 -15.92 13.37
CA THR A 482 -1.31 -16.73 12.27
C THR A 482 -1.13 -18.21 12.60
N MET A 483 -2.18 -18.87 13.10
CA MET A 483 -2.16 -20.33 13.28
C MET A 483 -1.89 -21.01 11.94
N LYS A 484 -0.77 -21.73 11.82
CA LYS A 484 -0.67 -22.81 10.83
C LYS A 484 -1.71 -23.86 11.24
N LEU A 485 -2.82 -23.96 10.51
CA LEU A 485 -3.58 -25.22 10.53
C LEU A 485 -2.66 -26.26 9.90
N PRO A 486 -2.19 -27.28 10.64
CA PRO A 486 -1.57 -28.41 9.98
C PRO A 486 -2.67 -29.05 9.15
N ILE A 487 -2.50 -29.04 7.83
CA ILE A 487 -3.24 -29.98 6.98
C ILE A 487 -2.74 -31.36 7.39
N ILE A 488 -3.40 -31.96 8.37
CA ILE A 488 -3.25 -33.38 8.69
C ILE A 488 -3.89 -34.11 7.53
N ALA A 489 -3.09 -34.38 6.51
CA ALA A 489 -3.42 -35.36 5.49
C ALA A 489 -3.55 -36.72 6.20
N LEU A 490 -4.79 -37.15 6.38
CA LEU A 490 -5.11 -38.50 6.86
C LEU A 490 -4.78 -39.50 5.75
N ALA A 491 -3.50 -39.81 5.57
CA ALA A 491 -3.04 -40.85 4.67
C ALA A 491 -3.29 -42.23 5.32
N ALA A 492 -4.40 -42.87 4.95
CA ALA A 492 -4.65 -44.28 5.26
C ALA A 492 -4.09 -45.19 4.14
N ILE A 493 -2.86 -45.65 4.38
CA ILE A 493 -2.32 -47.00 4.09
C ILE A 493 -2.52 -47.58 2.67
N SER A 494 -1.43 -47.58 1.89
CA SER A 494 -0.83 -48.82 1.36
C SER A 494 0.65 -48.61 1.00
N GLY A 495 1.55 -49.26 1.75
CA GLY A 495 3.01 -49.28 1.51
C GLY A 495 3.39 -49.94 0.18
N ILE A 496 4.61 -49.81 -0.34
CA ILE A 496 5.89 -50.20 0.29
C ILE A 496 7.07 -49.43 -0.37
N ALA A 497 7.89 -48.81 0.49
CA ALA A 497 9.36 -48.65 0.50
C ALA A 497 10.14 -48.22 -0.78
N HIS A 498 11.14 -47.34 -0.75
CA HIS A 498 12.16 -47.07 0.27
C HIS A 498 12.79 -45.66 0.12
N ALA A 499 13.15 -45.10 1.29
CA ALA A 499 14.23 -44.16 1.57
C ALA A 499 14.03 -42.66 1.23
N SER A 500 13.67 -41.89 2.26
CA SER A 500 14.25 -40.57 2.48
C SER A 500 15.43 -40.69 3.45
N PRO A 501 16.53 -39.95 3.30
CA PRO A 501 17.13 -39.25 4.41
C PRO A 501 16.54 -37.84 4.56
N TYR A 502 16.71 -37.34 5.78
CA TYR A 502 16.26 -36.06 6.34
C TYR A 502 16.94 -34.82 5.72
N LEU A 503 16.32 -33.66 5.96
CA LEU A 503 16.66 -32.27 5.56
C LEU A 503 18.00 -31.68 6.09
N THR A 504 18.38 -30.53 5.49
CA THR A 504 19.30 -29.40 5.90
C THR A 504 20.67 -29.35 5.17
N SER A 505 21.26 -28.22 4.74
CA SER A 505 20.88 -26.81 4.48
C SER A 505 22.06 -26.06 3.77
N ILE A 506 21.77 -25.10 2.87
CA ILE A 506 22.51 -23.84 2.55
C ILE A 506 23.91 -23.86 1.86
N ASN A 507 24.08 -22.86 0.97
CA ASN A 507 25.23 -22.33 0.19
C ASN A 507 25.26 -22.79 -1.28
N GLY A 508 25.29 -21.93 -2.30
CA GLY A 508 25.46 -20.48 -2.39
C GLY A 508 25.78 -20.18 -3.86
N HIS A 509 25.19 -19.11 -4.39
CA HIS A 509 25.45 -18.38 -5.65
C HIS A 509 26.25 -19.05 -6.78
N GLU A 510 25.60 -19.20 -7.94
CA GLU A 510 26.00 -18.68 -9.27
C GLU A 510 24.99 -19.24 -10.28
N GLY A 511 24.09 -18.48 -10.90
CA GLY A 511 23.87 -17.05 -10.82
C GLY A 511 22.48 -16.71 -11.34
N MET A 512 22.21 -15.40 -11.40
CA MET A 512 21.40 -14.88 -12.50
C MET A 512 21.89 -15.58 -13.77
N GLN A 513 21.09 -16.45 -14.37
CA GLN A 513 21.30 -16.68 -15.79
C GLN A 513 20.89 -15.36 -16.44
N TYR A 514 21.93 -14.64 -16.83
CA TYR A 514 21.86 -13.59 -17.81
C TYR A 514 21.24 -14.22 -19.06
N ASP A 515 19.93 -14.04 -19.23
CA ASP A 515 19.41 -13.96 -20.58
C ASP A 515 20.06 -12.69 -21.18
N PRO A 516 20.83 -12.80 -22.28
CA PRO A 516 21.42 -11.65 -22.96
C PRO A 516 20.41 -10.57 -23.39
N GLN A 517 19.10 -10.78 -23.20
CA GLN A 517 18.05 -9.84 -23.57
C GLN A 517 17.42 -9.02 -22.43
N GLY A 518 17.74 -9.27 -21.16
CA GLY A 518 17.46 -8.33 -20.06
C GLY A 518 16.00 -8.17 -19.61
N SER A 519 15.18 -9.23 -19.67
CA SER A 519 13.81 -9.24 -19.11
C SER A 519 13.73 -9.98 -17.77
N PHE A 520 13.40 -9.27 -16.69
CA PHE A 520 13.06 -9.81 -15.37
C PHE A 520 11.52 -9.89 -15.25
N GLY A 521 10.95 -10.75 -14.39
CA GLY A 521 9.51 -10.69 -14.07
C GLY A 521 9.01 -11.85 -13.19
N PRO A 522 7.84 -11.71 -12.54
CA PRO A 522 7.32 -12.69 -11.57
C PRO A 522 6.88 -14.00 -12.24
N THR A 523 7.01 -15.11 -11.50
CA THR A 523 6.49 -16.42 -11.90
C THR A 523 5.38 -16.84 -10.94
N ILE A 524 4.20 -17.16 -11.46
CA ILE A 524 3.09 -17.73 -10.69
C ILE A 524 3.09 -19.26 -10.85
N THR A 525 2.63 -19.99 -9.85
CA THR A 525 2.35 -21.44 -9.93
C THR A 525 0.87 -21.66 -9.72
N LEU A 526 0.22 -22.33 -10.67
CA LEU A 526 -1.20 -22.68 -10.67
C LEU A 526 -1.36 -24.18 -10.44
N ASP A 527 -2.25 -24.55 -9.52
CA ASP A 527 -2.64 -25.95 -9.29
C ASP A 527 -3.73 -26.34 -10.29
N LEU A 528 -3.47 -27.40 -11.05
CA LEU A 528 -4.40 -27.95 -12.04
C LEU A 528 -5.18 -29.17 -11.51
N SER A 529 -4.97 -29.56 -10.26
CA SER A 529 -5.55 -30.76 -9.68
C SER A 529 -7.08 -30.78 -9.80
N GLY A 530 -7.60 -31.77 -10.52
CA GLY A 530 -9.03 -32.00 -10.71
C GLY A 530 -9.73 -31.03 -11.67
N ILE A 531 -8.98 -30.30 -12.49
CA ILE A 531 -9.53 -29.57 -13.63
C ILE A 531 -9.85 -30.57 -14.74
N ASN A 532 -11.02 -30.41 -15.34
CA ASN A 532 -11.50 -31.26 -16.41
C ASN A 532 -11.30 -30.57 -17.76
N SER A 533 -11.07 -31.38 -18.79
CA SER A 533 -11.04 -31.03 -20.19
C SER A 533 -12.25 -31.68 -20.84
N TRP A 534 -13.08 -30.88 -21.51
CA TRP A 534 -14.39 -31.27 -22.05
C TRP A 534 -14.33 -31.22 -23.58
N ASP A 535 -15.05 -30.30 -24.20
CA ASP A 535 -15.27 -30.26 -25.63
C ASP A 535 -14.19 -29.42 -26.35
N LEU A 536 -14.47 -29.05 -27.60
CA LEU A 536 -13.60 -28.17 -28.39
C LEU A 536 -13.49 -26.78 -27.76
N GLN A 537 -12.42 -26.05 -28.11
CA GLN A 537 -12.19 -24.67 -27.66
C GLN A 537 -13.42 -23.76 -27.85
N GLY A 538 -13.71 -22.98 -26.81
CA GLY A 538 -14.80 -22.00 -26.77
C GLY A 538 -16.17 -22.58 -26.40
N ASP A 539 -16.27 -23.87 -26.08
CA ASP A 539 -17.52 -24.46 -25.58
C ASP A 539 -17.82 -23.96 -24.14
N ASP A 540 -19.11 -23.77 -23.84
CA ASP A 540 -19.56 -23.30 -22.52
C ASP A 540 -19.32 -24.36 -21.43
N SER A 541 -19.16 -25.64 -21.80
CA SER A 541 -18.87 -26.75 -20.89
C SER A 541 -17.43 -26.71 -20.33
N ASN A 542 -16.51 -26.06 -21.05
CA ASN A 542 -15.08 -26.02 -20.73
C ASN A 542 -14.82 -25.31 -19.39
N GLU A 543 -13.76 -25.76 -18.73
CA GLU A 543 -13.33 -25.15 -17.48
C GLU A 543 -12.32 -24.05 -17.75
N HIS A 544 -12.47 -22.94 -17.02
CA HIS A 544 -11.57 -21.80 -17.11
C HIS A 544 -10.91 -21.51 -15.76
N LEU A 545 -9.63 -21.17 -15.80
CA LEU A 545 -8.94 -20.45 -14.74
C LEU A 545 -8.72 -19.01 -15.19
N ALA A 546 -9.24 -18.06 -14.43
CA ALA A 546 -8.93 -16.65 -14.61
C ALA A 546 -7.87 -16.24 -13.59
N VAL A 547 -6.74 -15.73 -14.07
CA VAL A 547 -5.64 -15.24 -13.23
C VAL A 547 -5.59 -13.72 -13.31
N TYR A 548 -5.85 -13.03 -12.20
CA TYR A 548 -5.77 -11.57 -12.15
C TYR A 548 -4.32 -11.10 -11.94
N GLN A 549 -3.81 -10.29 -12.88
CA GLN A 549 -2.46 -9.73 -12.95
C GLN A 549 -2.48 -8.35 -13.68
N PRO A 550 -3.11 -7.30 -13.10
CA PRO A 550 -3.34 -6.02 -13.78
C PRO A 550 -2.07 -5.25 -14.17
N MET A 551 -0.94 -5.57 -13.53
CA MET A 551 0.34 -4.89 -13.73
C MET A 551 1.28 -5.63 -14.70
N PHE A 552 0.97 -6.86 -15.10
CA PHE A 552 1.90 -7.75 -15.79
C PHE A 552 1.25 -8.43 -16.99
N ASN A 553 0.75 -7.64 -17.94
CA ASN A 553 -0.04 -8.16 -19.06
C ASN A 553 0.77 -8.85 -20.18
N TRP A 554 2.06 -9.14 -19.97
CA TRP A 554 2.95 -9.77 -20.95
C TRP A 554 3.48 -11.10 -20.43
N VAL A 555 3.07 -12.21 -21.04
CA VAL A 555 3.52 -13.57 -20.72
C VAL A 555 4.75 -13.92 -21.53
N ILE A 556 5.83 -14.30 -20.84
CA ILE A 556 7.16 -14.53 -21.44
C ILE A 556 7.72 -15.92 -21.16
N GLY A 557 7.05 -16.72 -20.34
CA GLY A 557 7.47 -18.09 -20.08
C GLY A 557 6.37 -18.96 -19.51
N VAL A 558 6.39 -20.25 -19.82
CA VAL A 558 5.50 -21.24 -19.20
C VAL A 558 6.27 -22.53 -18.91
N SER A 559 5.96 -23.20 -17.80
CA SER A 559 6.42 -24.57 -17.50
C SER A 559 5.27 -25.42 -16.97
N TRP A 560 5.28 -26.72 -17.21
CA TRP A 560 4.24 -27.62 -16.67
C TRP A 560 4.85 -28.88 -16.09
N ASP A 561 4.20 -29.40 -15.06
CA ASP A 561 4.39 -30.73 -14.48
C ASP A 561 2.99 -31.29 -14.22
N VAL A 562 2.44 -32.02 -15.19
CA VAL A 562 1.04 -32.45 -15.19
C VAL A 562 0.90 -33.95 -15.32
N THR A 563 -0.12 -34.51 -14.70
CA THR A 563 -0.53 -35.90 -14.89
C THR A 563 -1.93 -35.90 -15.52
N ILE A 564 -2.03 -36.30 -16.79
CA ILE A 564 -3.31 -36.37 -17.51
C ILE A 564 -3.91 -37.76 -17.32
N VAL A 565 -5.20 -37.82 -17.03
CA VAL A 565 -6.01 -39.04 -16.98
C VAL A 565 -7.15 -38.90 -17.98
N THR A 566 -7.17 -39.74 -19.01
CA THR A 566 -8.27 -39.75 -19.98
C THR A 566 -9.45 -40.58 -19.49
N VAL A 567 -10.62 -40.23 -19.98
CA VAL A 567 -11.90 -40.88 -19.72
C VAL A 567 -12.36 -41.55 -21.03
N GLY A 568 -13.01 -42.70 -20.95
CA GLY A 568 -13.54 -43.33 -22.17
C GLY A 568 -12.47 -43.75 -23.18
N ALA A 569 -12.60 -43.28 -24.43
CA ALA A 569 -11.72 -43.61 -25.55
C ALA A 569 -10.70 -42.50 -25.88
N SER A 570 -10.76 -41.36 -25.18
CA SER A 570 -9.99 -40.15 -25.46
C SER A 570 -8.50 -40.38 -25.25
N TRP A 571 -7.69 -39.64 -26.01
CA TRP A 571 -6.25 -39.78 -26.07
C TRP A 571 -5.54 -38.73 -25.22
N LEU A 572 -4.40 -39.11 -24.65
CA LEU A 572 -3.57 -38.18 -23.88
C LEU A 572 -3.06 -37.00 -24.73
N SER A 573 -3.01 -37.16 -26.05
CA SER A 573 -2.62 -36.13 -27.01
C SER A 573 -3.72 -35.11 -27.30
N GLU A 574 -4.95 -35.32 -26.84
CA GLU A 574 -6.07 -34.46 -27.19
C GLU A 574 -6.23 -33.28 -26.22
N ALA A 575 -5.88 -33.45 -24.94
CA ALA A 575 -6.02 -32.42 -23.92
C ALA A 575 -5.12 -31.18 -24.17
N VAL A 576 -5.75 -30.00 -24.20
CA VAL A 576 -5.14 -28.70 -24.47
C VAL A 576 -5.35 -27.73 -23.31
N ILE A 577 -4.31 -26.93 -23.04
CA ILE A 577 -4.37 -25.76 -22.17
C ILE A 577 -4.20 -24.53 -23.05
N GLY A 578 -5.27 -23.75 -23.24
CA GLY A 578 -5.27 -22.52 -24.02
C GLY A 578 -5.11 -21.29 -23.15
N PHE A 579 -4.32 -20.32 -23.59
CA PHE A 579 -4.14 -19.02 -22.93
C PHE A 579 -4.64 -17.92 -23.87
N GLU A 580 -5.78 -17.30 -23.55
CA GLU A 580 -6.34 -16.13 -24.29
C GLU A 580 -6.40 -16.31 -25.82
N ASP A 581 -6.54 -17.55 -26.29
CA ASP A 581 -6.47 -17.94 -27.70
C ASP A 581 -5.12 -17.65 -28.41
N GLU A 582 -4.11 -17.18 -27.69
CA GLU A 582 -2.78 -16.79 -28.19
C GLU A 582 -1.76 -17.95 -28.11
N LEU A 583 -1.85 -18.78 -27.06
CA LEU A 583 -0.94 -19.92 -26.86
C LEU A 583 -1.71 -21.19 -26.50
N PHE A 584 -1.41 -22.30 -27.18
CA PHE A 584 -1.99 -23.61 -26.92
C PHE A 584 -0.90 -24.61 -26.53
N LEU A 585 -1.03 -25.22 -25.36
CA LEU A 585 -0.16 -26.27 -24.88
C LEU A 585 -0.87 -27.61 -24.94
N THR A 586 -0.24 -28.60 -25.56
CA THR A 586 -0.74 -29.98 -25.62
C THR A 586 0.30 -30.89 -24.97
N PRO A 587 0.31 -31.04 -23.63
CA PRO A 587 1.39 -31.73 -22.90
C PRO A 587 1.61 -33.17 -23.35
N GLY A 588 0.55 -33.85 -23.76
CA GLY A 588 0.59 -35.24 -24.23
C GLY A 588 0.77 -35.40 -25.73
N ILE A 589 1.09 -34.35 -26.49
CA ILE A 589 1.17 -34.41 -27.96
C ILE A 589 1.95 -35.63 -28.47
N GLY A 590 1.35 -36.37 -29.39
CA GLY A 590 1.90 -37.61 -29.95
C GLY A 590 1.69 -38.88 -29.11
N ASN A 591 0.94 -38.82 -28.01
CA ASN A 591 0.52 -39.97 -27.20
C ASN A 591 -0.95 -40.33 -27.48
N ASP A 592 -1.17 -40.92 -28.65
CA ASP A 592 -2.50 -41.28 -29.19
C ASP A 592 -3.06 -42.58 -28.55
N PHE A 593 -3.16 -42.60 -27.22
CA PHE A 593 -3.73 -43.71 -26.47
C PHE A 593 -4.39 -43.22 -25.18
N ALA A 594 -5.43 -43.94 -24.75
CA ALA A 594 -6.10 -43.68 -23.48
C ALA A 594 -5.28 -44.17 -22.27
N GLY A 595 -5.44 -43.51 -21.13
CA GLY A 595 -4.85 -43.93 -19.85
C GLY A 595 -4.38 -42.77 -18.98
N THR A 596 -3.35 -43.02 -18.18
CA THR A 596 -2.74 -42.02 -17.29
C THR A 596 -1.26 -41.89 -17.59
N ALA A 597 -0.80 -40.67 -17.82
CA ALA A 597 0.62 -40.38 -18.02
C ALA A 597 0.99 -39.02 -17.43
N SER A 598 2.27 -38.83 -17.11
CA SER A 598 2.81 -37.56 -16.62
C SER A 598 3.72 -36.92 -17.64
N PHE A 599 3.57 -35.61 -17.81
CA PHE A 599 4.26 -34.80 -18.78
C PHE A 599 4.88 -33.60 -18.08
N SER A 600 6.13 -33.29 -18.43
CA SER A 600 6.87 -32.17 -17.87
C SER A 600 7.56 -31.42 -18.99
N SER A 601 7.61 -30.09 -18.90
CA SER A 601 8.46 -29.26 -19.77
C SER A 601 9.94 -29.36 -19.40
N GLY A 602 10.29 -29.93 -18.24
CA GLY A 602 11.67 -30.03 -17.75
C GLY A 602 12.28 -28.71 -17.29
N GLY A 603 11.46 -27.66 -17.14
CA GLY A 603 11.86 -26.30 -16.79
C GLY A 603 10.99 -25.24 -17.48
N MET A 604 11.33 -23.96 -17.27
CA MET A 604 10.66 -22.83 -17.91
C MET A 604 10.99 -22.78 -19.41
N VAL A 605 9.96 -22.81 -20.25
CA VAL A 605 10.09 -22.53 -21.69
C VAL A 605 10.16 -21.02 -21.85
N ASP A 606 11.19 -20.53 -22.55
CA ASP A 606 11.37 -19.12 -22.88
C ASP A 606 10.54 -18.78 -24.12
N LEU A 607 9.40 -18.11 -23.94
CA LEU A 607 8.50 -17.80 -25.04
C LEU A 607 9.03 -16.65 -25.91
N ILE A 608 9.82 -15.73 -25.36
CA ILE A 608 10.45 -14.66 -26.15
C ILE A 608 11.44 -15.29 -27.14
N GLY A 609 12.28 -16.20 -26.64
CA GLY A 609 13.26 -16.91 -27.46
C GLY A 609 12.63 -17.73 -28.61
N GLU A 610 11.43 -18.25 -28.38
CA GLU A 610 10.65 -19.02 -29.36
C GLU A 610 9.71 -18.15 -30.23
N GLY A 611 9.58 -16.84 -29.93
CA GLY A 611 8.65 -15.93 -30.62
C GLY A 611 7.18 -16.25 -30.39
N LEU A 612 6.87 -16.77 -29.19
CA LEU A 612 5.55 -17.22 -28.75
C LEU A 612 5.05 -16.44 -27.52
N ASP A 613 5.74 -15.36 -27.14
CA ASP A 613 5.30 -14.46 -26.07
C ASP A 613 4.08 -13.65 -26.51
N PHE A 614 3.22 -13.29 -25.56
CA PHE A 614 1.96 -12.62 -25.89
C PHE A 614 1.47 -11.71 -24.77
N PHE A 615 0.62 -10.76 -25.15
CA PHE A 615 -0.09 -9.90 -24.21
C PHE A 615 -1.53 -10.38 -24.04
N TYR A 616 -2.06 -10.38 -22.82
CA TYR A 616 -3.47 -10.71 -22.57
C TYR A 616 -4.32 -9.46 -22.28
N SER A 617 -5.62 -9.68 -22.10
CA SER A 617 -6.66 -8.65 -22.01
C SER A 617 -6.29 -7.50 -21.05
N PRO A 618 -6.56 -6.23 -21.43
CA PRO A 618 -6.34 -5.06 -20.57
C PRO A 618 -7.21 -5.00 -19.31
N ASP A 619 -8.18 -5.91 -19.16
CA ASP A 619 -8.97 -6.06 -17.93
C ASP A 619 -8.16 -6.68 -16.77
N GLY A 620 -6.93 -7.09 -17.04
CA GLY A 620 -5.99 -7.64 -16.07
C GLY A 620 -6.23 -9.11 -15.76
N PHE A 621 -7.09 -9.82 -16.50
CA PHE A 621 -7.27 -11.26 -16.35
C PHE A 621 -6.62 -12.00 -17.50
N LEU A 622 -5.80 -13.01 -17.16
CA LEU A 622 -5.38 -14.05 -18.09
C LEU A 622 -6.37 -15.22 -17.97
N ASP A 623 -7.21 -15.42 -18.99
CA ASP A 623 -8.12 -16.55 -19.12
C ASP A 623 -7.37 -17.77 -19.67
N ILE A 624 -7.43 -18.87 -18.91
CA ILE A 624 -6.83 -20.14 -19.28
C ILE A 624 -7.95 -21.16 -19.43
N GLU A 625 -8.15 -21.65 -20.65
CA GLU A 625 -9.17 -22.62 -20.99
C GLU A 625 -8.59 -24.04 -21.06
N PHE A 626 -9.34 -25.01 -20.57
CA PHE A 626 -9.01 -26.43 -20.65
C PHE A 626 -10.03 -27.15 -21.52
N PHE A 627 -9.57 -27.64 -22.67
CA PHE A 627 -10.40 -28.15 -23.75
C PHE A 627 -9.70 -29.26 -24.53
N GLU A 628 -10.43 -30.03 -25.34
CA GLU A 628 -9.87 -31.07 -26.18
C GLU A 628 -9.68 -30.61 -27.63
N SER A 629 -8.59 -31.06 -28.25
CA SER A 629 -8.36 -30.85 -29.68
C SER A 629 -9.22 -31.77 -30.57
N PHE A 630 -9.83 -32.79 -29.97
CA PHE A 630 -10.83 -33.66 -30.60
C PHE A 630 -11.85 -34.10 -29.54
N ASP A 631 -13.11 -33.77 -29.76
CA ASP A 631 -14.24 -34.17 -28.91
C ASP A 631 -14.76 -35.55 -29.36
N ASP A 632 -14.64 -36.54 -28.47
CA ASP A 632 -15.13 -37.91 -28.69
C ASP A 632 -16.64 -38.02 -28.45
N VAL A 633 -17.16 -37.31 -27.45
CA VAL A 633 -18.57 -37.30 -27.03
C VAL A 633 -18.95 -35.92 -26.47
N ALA A 634 -19.69 -35.16 -27.29
CA ALA A 634 -20.19 -33.84 -26.92
C ALA A 634 -20.82 -33.77 -25.51
N ASP A 635 -20.44 -32.72 -24.76
CA ASP A 635 -20.86 -32.40 -23.40
C ASP A 635 -20.44 -33.43 -22.33
N GLU A 636 -19.41 -34.25 -22.59
CA GLU A 636 -18.80 -35.16 -21.61
C GLU A 636 -17.34 -34.79 -21.27
N VAL A 637 -16.85 -35.27 -20.13
CA VAL A 637 -15.43 -35.07 -19.76
C VAL A 637 -14.59 -36.11 -20.47
N ASP A 638 -13.62 -35.65 -21.24
CA ASP A 638 -12.68 -36.48 -22.00
C ASP A 638 -11.36 -36.72 -21.25
N ALA A 639 -10.89 -35.73 -20.48
CA ALA A 639 -9.71 -35.89 -19.63
C ALA A 639 -9.76 -35.02 -18.38
N TYR A 640 -8.90 -35.32 -17.40
CA TYR A 640 -8.67 -34.45 -16.26
C TYR A 640 -7.21 -34.51 -15.78
N PHE A 641 -6.80 -33.46 -15.09
CA PHE A 641 -5.48 -33.33 -14.49
C PHE A 641 -5.46 -33.91 -13.07
N ALA A 642 -4.63 -34.91 -12.79
CA ALA A 642 -4.58 -35.57 -11.49
C ALA A 642 -3.92 -34.71 -10.40
N ALA A 643 -4.11 -35.10 -9.14
CA ALA A 643 -3.57 -34.40 -7.99
C ALA A 643 -2.05 -34.20 -8.06
N GLY A 644 -1.60 -32.97 -7.81
CA GLY A 644 -0.19 -32.57 -7.92
C GLY A 644 0.22 -32.03 -9.30
N SER A 645 -0.71 -31.94 -10.24
CA SER A 645 -0.48 -31.30 -11.53
C SER A 645 -0.35 -29.78 -11.36
N THR A 646 0.70 -29.18 -11.89
CA THR A 646 0.94 -27.74 -11.79
C THR A 646 1.40 -27.15 -13.12
N ILE A 647 1.13 -25.86 -13.29
CA ILE A 647 1.69 -25.05 -14.37
C ILE A 647 2.25 -23.75 -13.77
N GLN A 648 3.36 -23.26 -14.31
CA GLN A 648 3.92 -21.97 -13.93
C GLN A 648 3.91 -21.04 -15.12
N VAL A 649 3.58 -19.78 -14.88
CA VAL A 649 3.54 -18.72 -15.91
C VAL A 649 4.46 -17.59 -15.46
N LYS A 650 5.36 -17.17 -16.34
CA LYS A 650 6.30 -16.07 -16.10
C LYS A 650 5.85 -14.85 -16.91
N PHE A 651 5.80 -13.70 -16.25
CA PHE A 651 5.49 -12.42 -16.89
C PHE A 651 6.74 -11.56 -17.04
N ALA A 652 6.71 -10.55 -17.91
CA ALA A 652 7.79 -9.57 -18.06
C ALA A 652 7.54 -8.28 -17.26
N TYR A 653 8.63 -7.70 -16.74
CA TYR A 653 8.68 -6.31 -16.34
C TYR A 653 8.88 -5.40 -17.56
N PRO A 654 8.24 -4.23 -17.61
CA PRO A 654 8.74 -3.15 -18.45
C PRO A 654 10.13 -2.70 -17.94
N ALA A 655 11.13 -2.68 -18.81
CA ALA A 655 12.51 -2.24 -18.51
C ALA A 655 12.57 -0.75 -18.09
N PRO A 656 13.68 -0.30 -17.45
CA PRO A 656 13.63 0.53 -16.25
C PRO A 656 13.24 1.98 -16.51
N GLY A 657 12.05 2.29 -16.04
CA GLY A 657 11.59 3.59 -15.60
C GLY A 657 10.57 3.33 -14.50
N SER A 658 11.05 3.20 -13.26
CA SER A 658 10.32 3.58 -12.04
C SER A 658 8.85 3.12 -11.89
N LEU A 659 8.49 1.88 -12.25
CA LEU A 659 7.20 1.30 -11.90
C LEU A 659 7.30 -0.22 -11.59
N ALA A 660 6.69 -0.58 -10.45
CA ALA A 660 6.30 -1.93 -10.02
C ALA A 660 7.34 -2.80 -9.27
N LEU A 661 7.68 -2.37 -8.05
CA LEU A 661 7.92 -3.31 -6.95
C LEU A 661 7.06 -2.88 -5.75
N LEU A 662 5.74 -2.93 -5.93
CA LEU A 662 4.71 -2.89 -4.88
C LEU A 662 3.37 -3.30 -5.51
N GLY A 663 2.69 -4.27 -4.88
CA GLY A 663 1.34 -4.67 -5.26
C GLY A 663 1.07 -6.17 -5.26
N PHE A 664 1.38 -6.92 -4.19
CA PHE A 664 0.65 -8.17 -3.94
C PHE A 664 -0.70 -7.85 -3.28
N ALA A 665 -1.62 -7.28 -4.07
CA ALA A 665 -3.04 -7.39 -3.80
C ALA A 665 -3.52 -8.76 -4.32
N GLY A 666 -4.30 -9.46 -3.50
CA GLY A 666 -4.80 -10.82 -3.66
C GLY A 666 -4.70 -11.47 -5.05
N ILE A 667 -3.87 -12.51 -5.15
CA ILE A 667 -3.96 -13.47 -6.26
C ILE A 667 -5.22 -14.32 -6.03
N GLY A 668 -6.27 -14.01 -6.76
CA GLY A 668 -7.44 -14.86 -6.88
C GLY A 668 -7.37 -15.63 -8.19
N ALA A 669 -6.94 -16.89 -8.17
CA ALA A 669 -7.30 -17.82 -9.22
C ALA A 669 -8.72 -18.29 -8.91
N SER A 670 -9.67 -17.95 -9.77
CA SER A 670 -11.05 -18.45 -9.66
C SER A 670 -11.31 -19.47 -10.75
N ARG A 671 -11.79 -20.65 -10.34
CA ARG A 671 -12.30 -21.66 -11.25
C ARG A 671 -13.75 -21.32 -11.55
N ARG A 672 -14.09 -21.17 -12.83
CA ARG A 672 -15.46 -20.94 -13.29
C ARG A 672 -15.77 -21.82 -14.48
N ARG A 673 -17.06 -22.10 -14.67
CA ARG A 673 -17.64 -22.55 -15.92
C ARG A 673 -18.45 -21.38 -16.50
N ARG A 674 -18.55 -21.28 -17.81
CA ARG A 674 -19.33 -20.22 -18.44
C ARG A 674 -20.83 -20.46 -18.29
#